data_AF-A0A1S1J1U2-F1
#
_entry.id   AF-A0A1S1J1U2-F1
#
_cell.length_a   1.000
_cell.length_b   1.000
_cell.length_c   1.000
_cell.angle_alpha   90.00
_cell.angle_beta   90.00
_cell.angle_gamma   90.00
#
_symmetry.space_group_name_H-M   'P 1'
#
loop_
_entity.id
_entity.type
_entity.pdbx_description
1 polymer ?
#
loop_
_entity_poly.entity_id
_entity_poly.type
_entity_poly.pdbx_seq_one_letter_code
_entity_poly.pdbx_strand_id
1 'polypeptide(L)'
;MKIKFIFFAAFLFCQISFAQKKDTTAVNKLSEVVVTGQFEPQSIKKSVFNVRVISNQDIQNLAANNLADVLNQYLNITVRPSGTTGRSTVSLFGLDAQYFKILVDNIPLVNEAGLGNNTDLSQINLNDVDHIEIVEGSMGVSYGANAVSGVLNIITKKSSKYKWDINAAVQEETVGKEYALFDKGRHIQSLRVAHTFNENWFVSVGANRNDFQGFLNGKKGKDYFQTDFMRGYSWLPKDQLNGNAMLSYRKDDFRFFYKFEYLDEDVDFYNSTVQSLFNPTLGSYRAADDKRYFTNRYFHNLNATGSLFSQLTYNVSVTHQKQQREIENFTYYLFTKTEGANEKKKDQSMEVLSSTGTLNNFFSDKSIDLQVGYEFVNNKGFALVQKKNNVIESVYKTIENYDFFVSSEIMATDRFSIKPGLRFSAQSKFKNQYASSVALRYLFDKGVELRGSYGNGFRTPNFEELYVNQIFDGHFFAGNENLIPETSTSYETSVKKFTSFPSGLQISNTIGGSYLDVNDRIDMVFIGNNPNTGTPENQYINISKYRMWNFSTTNQLRLNSLTINVGAALVGVSQRLDNQKIVSNDDFLYSFNLNASVSYNIPKWKTIISGYYKYNGKTQQFEEGASEYVLSTIAASNWFDASIRKNFFKDRFEVTVGARNIFNVTDVNRSKTSGGSAHATSSNLMLAYGRSYFFKLAYNLNL
;
A
#
# COMPACT_ATOMS: atom_id res chain seq x y z
N MET A 1 -1.22 23.91 32.74
CA MET A 1 -0.44 22.78 33.29
C MET A 1 0.94 22.79 32.62
N LYS A 2 2.02 23.04 33.37
CA LYS A 2 3.37 23.25 32.80
C LYS A 2 3.98 21.90 32.38
N ILE A 3 4.02 21.62 31.07
CA ILE A 3 4.61 20.40 30.51
C ILE A 3 6.13 20.60 30.40
N LYS A 4 6.89 19.85 31.21
CA LYS A 4 8.36 19.75 31.09
C LYS A 4 8.68 18.79 29.95
N PHE A 5 9.27 19.29 28.86
CA PHE A 5 9.92 18.48 27.84
C PHE A 5 11.18 17.82 28.43
N ILE A 6 11.15 16.50 28.61
CA ILE A 6 12.35 15.71 28.89
C ILE A 6 12.90 15.25 27.54
N PHE A 7 14.01 15.85 27.13
CA PHE A 7 14.81 15.41 25.99
C PHE A 7 15.46 14.06 26.32
N PHE A 8 15.13 13.03 25.55
CA PHE A 8 15.80 11.73 25.59
C PHE A 8 17.05 11.80 24.70
N ALA A 9 18.19 12.20 25.27
CA ALA A 9 19.49 12.15 24.61
C ALA A 9 20.30 10.97 25.16
N ALA A 10 20.28 9.84 24.46
CA ALA A 10 21.22 8.75 24.69
C ALA A 10 22.43 8.92 23.76
N PHE A 11 23.37 9.79 24.14
CA PHE A 11 24.71 9.81 23.56
C PHE A 11 25.57 8.75 24.26
N LEU A 12 25.71 7.58 23.64
CA LEU A 12 26.73 6.60 24.01
C LEU A 12 28.03 6.94 23.28
N PHE A 13 28.85 7.81 23.89
CA PHE A 13 30.27 7.92 23.57
C PHE A 13 31.01 6.79 24.30
N CYS A 14 31.29 5.69 23.60
CA CYS A 14 32.37 4.77 23.98
C CYS A 14 33.54 5.02 23.05
N GLN A 15 34.55 5.73 23.55
CA GLN A 15 35.89 5.68 22.95
C GLN A 15 36.55 4.38 23.39
N ILE A 16 36.71 3.46 22.44
CA ILE A 16 37.63 2.34 22.59
C ILE A 16 38.65 2.48 21.46
N SER A 17 39.84 2.93 21.80
CA SER A 17 41.01 2.90 20.92
C SER A 17 41.51 1.46 20.83
N PHE A 18 41.36 0.84 19.65
CA PHE A 18 42.18 -0.31 19.25
C PHE A 18 42.86 0.00 17.92
N ALA A 19 44.17 -0.23 17.90
CA ALA A 19 45.02 -0.11 16.73
C ALA A 19 45.05 -1.42 15.91
N GLN A 20 45.26 -1.25 14.59
CA GLN A 20 45.46 -2.28 13.54
C GLN A 20 44.23 -3.14 13.21
N LYS A 21 43.92 -3.53 11.97
CA LYS A 21 44.68 -3.75 10.73
C LYS A 21 43.74 -3.40 9.56
N LYS A 22 44.22 -2.78 8.48
CA LYS A 22 43.38 -2.39 7.32
C LYS A 22 43.03 -3.66 6.54
N ASP A 23 41.83 -4.19 6.76
CA ASP A 23 41.32 -5.35 6.01
C ASP A 23 40.87 -4.92 4.60
N THR A 24 41.46 -5.54 3.58
CA THR A 24 41.36 -5.16 2.17
C THR A 24 40.15 -5.79 1.47
N THR A 25 39.27 -6.52 2.18
CA THR A 25 38.03 -7.07 1.63
C THR A 25 36.84 -6.13 1.79
N ALA A 26 37.04 -4.82 1.57
CA ALA A 26 35.93 -3.89 1.41
C ALA A 26 35.16 -4.28 0.14
N VAL A 27 34.18 -5.17 0.29
CA VAL A 27 33.18 -5.46 -0.73
C VAL A 27 32.48 -4.13 -1.02
N ASN A 28 32.87 -3.48 -2.12
CA ASN A 28 32.13 -2.38 -2.70
C ASN A 28 30.75 -2.92 -3.06
N LYS A 29 29.80 -2.86 -2.12
CA LYS A 29 28.40 -3.11 -2.42
C LYS A 29 27.98 -2.11 -3.49
N LEU A 30 27.41 -2.62 -4.58
CA LEU A 30 26.75 -1.80 -5.60
C LEU A 30 25.87 -0.76 -4.91
N SER A 31 25.93 0.48 -5.37
CA SER A 31 25.00 1.52 -4.92
C SER A 31 23.57 1.07 -5.23
N GLU A 32 22.68 1.10 -4.25
CA GLU A 32 21.24 0.93 -4.48
C GLU A 32 20.77 1.99 -5.48
N VAL A 33 20.14 1.53 -6.56
CA VAL A 33 19.59 2.38 -7.63
C VAL A 33 18.13 2.65 -7.29
N VAL A 34 17.73 3.92 -7.41
CA VAL A 34 16.35 4.38 -7.21
C VAL A 34 15.83 5.03 -8.48
N VAL A 35 14.53 4.87 -8.72
CA VAL A 35 13.82 5.35 -9.92
C VAL A 35 12.77 6.40 -9.57
N THR A 36 12.13 6.29 -8.41
CA THR A 36 10.97 7.09 -8.02
C THR A 36 11.35 8.56 -7.84
N GLY A 37 10.64 9.45 -8.56
CA GLY A 37 10.87 10.89 -8.56
C GLY A 37 12.16 11.35 -9.25
N GLN A 38 12.89 10.44 -9.92
CA GLN A 38 14.16 10.74 -10.58
C GLN A 38 13.97 10.97 -12.09
N PHE A 39 14.85 11.76 -12.70
CA PHE A 39 14.86 11.94 -14.16
C PHE A 39 15.36 10.69 -14.88
N GLU A 40 16.36 10.03 -14.29
CA GLU A 40 16.90 8.75 -14.71
C GLU A 40 17.24 7.90 -13.47
N PRO A 41 17.27 6.56 -13.58
CA PRO A 41 17.69 5.69 -12.49
C PRO A 41 19.07 6.09 -11.96
N GLN A 42 19.16 6.38 -10.66
CA GLN A 42 20.38 6.89 -10.05
C GLN A 42 20.65 6.31 -8.67
N SER A 43 21.87 6.47 -8.16
CA SER A 43 22.21 6.03 -6.80
C SER A 43 21.33 6.74 -5.77
N ILE A 44 20.88 6.01 -4.74
CA ILE A 44 20.17 6.57 -3.59
C ILE A 44 20.89 7.76 -2.96
N LYS A 45 22.23 7.84 -3.04
CA LYS A 45 23.03 8.95 -2.50
C LYS A 45 22.93 10.25 -3.33
N LYS A 46 22.66 10.12 -4.64
CA LYS A 46 22.49 11.26 -5.54
C LYS A 46 21.06 11.84 -5.48
N SER A 47 20.06 11.00 -5.19
CA SER A 47 18.67 11.45 -5.04
C SER A 47 18.52 12.61 -4.05
N VAL A 48 17.75 13.62 -4.48
CA VAL A 48 17.29 14.74 -3.64
C VAL A 48 16.18 14.33 -2.67
N PHE A 49 15.42 13.29 -3.02
CA PHE A 49 14.38 12.73 -2.15
C PHE A 49 14.93 11.67 -1.19
N ASN A 50 14.32 11.59 -0.02
CA ASN A 50 14.59 10.52 0.94
C ASN A 50 13.80 9.25 0.57
N VAL A 51 14.42 8.38 -0.22
CA VAL A 51 13.79 7.13 -0.69
C VAL A 51 14.07 6.00 0.29
N ARG A 52 13.03 5.31 0.75
CA ARG A 52 13.14 4.04 1.49
C ARG A 52 13.04 2.89 0.49
N VAL A 53 14.07 2.06 0.43
CA VAL A 53 14.11 0.87 -0.44
C VAL A 53 13.83 -0.38 0.37
N ILE A 54 12.93 -1.22 -0.12
CA ILE A 54 12.63 -2.57 0.35
C ILE A 54 13.14 -3.53 -0.70
N SER A 55 14.23 -4.22 -0.41
CA SER A 55 14.90 -5.07 -1.39
C SER A 55 14.17 -6.39 -1.64
N ASN A 56 14.41 -7.06 -2.76
CA ASN A 56 13.96 -8.44 -2.98
C ASN A 56 14.39 -9.36 -1.82
N GLN A 57 15.56 -9.11 -1.22
CA GLN A 57 16.06 -9.88 -0.10
C GLN A 57 15.19 -9.73 1.15
N ASP A 58 14.68 -8.53 1.43
CA ASP A 58 13.77 -8.28 2.55
C ASP A 58 12.43 -8.99 2.33
N ILE A 59 11.90 -8.95 1.11
CA ILE A 59 10.66 -9.65 0.71
C ILE A 59 10.82 -11.17 0.92
N GLN A 60 11.94 -11.75 0.47
CA GLN A 60 12.24 -13.17 0.66
C GLN A 60 12.45 -13.54 2.13
N ASN A 61 13.09 -12.69 2.94
CA ASN A 61 13.29 -12.92 4.37
C ASN A 61 11.95 -12.97 5.11
N LEU A 62 10.97 -12.16 4.69
CA LEU A 62 9.61 -12.20 5.22
C LEU A 62 8.76 -13.36 4.69
N ALA A 63 9.26 -14.13 3.71
CA ALA A 63 8.46 -15.08 2.93
C ALA A 63 7.14 -14.47 2.41
N ALA A 64 7.16 -13.17 2.09
CA ALA A 64 5.97 -12.44 1.68
C ALA A 64 5.53 -12.86 0.27
N ASN A 65 4.21 -12.90 0.03
CA ASN A 65 3.66 -13.27 -1.28
C ASN A 65 2.88 -12.13 -1.93
N ASN A 66 2.27 -11.26 -1.12
CA ASN A 66 1.62 -10.04 -1.59
C ASN A 66 2.12 -8.79 -0.84
N LEU A 67 1.74 -7.60 -1.32
CA LEU A 67 2.20 -6.33 -0.76
C LEU A 67 1.77 -6.13 0.70
N ALA A 68 0.61 -6.67 1.11
CA ALA A 68 0.12 -6.60 2.48
C ALA A 68 1.08 -7.28 3.48
N ASP A 69 1.63 -8.45 3.11
CA ASP A 69 2.58 -9.22 3.94
C ASP A 69 3.87 -8.41 4.23
N VAL A 70 4.29 -7.54 3.31
CA VAL A 70 5.51 -6.73 3.43
C VAL A 70 5.26 -5.47 4.25
N LEU A 71 4.25 -4.68 3.86
CA LEU A 71 4.05 -3.34 4.40
C LEU A 71 3.71 -3.33 5.89
N ASN A 72 3.14 -4.42 6.40
CA ASN A 72 2.80 -4.50 7.81
C ASN A 72 4.02 -4.46 8.75
N GLN A 73 5.25 -4.63 8.26
CA GLN A 73 6.48 -4.56 9.08
C GLN A 73 7.17 -3.19 9.12
N TYR A 74 6.69 -2.23 8.33
CA TYR A 74 7.34 -0.92 8.20
C TYR A 74 6.73 0.11 9.15
N LEU A 75 7.59 1.04 9.60
CA LEU A 75 7.25 2.10 10.54
C LEU A 75 6.18 3.03 9.94
N ASN A 76 5.22 3.47 10.76
CA ASN A 76 4.11 4.38 10.42
C ASN A 76 3.10 3.89 9.37
N ILE A 77 3.32 2.71 8.78
CA ILE A 77 2.38 2.06 7.86
C ILE A 77 1.58 1.02 8.64
N THR A 78 0.27 0.96 8.46
CA THR A 78 -0.57 -0.11 9.01
C THR A 78 -1.38 -0.72 7.88
N VAL A 79 -1.47 -2.04 7.82
CA VAL A 79 -2.38 -2.74 6.90
C VAL A 79 -3.71 -2.95 7.62
N ARG A 80 -4.81 -2.52 7.01
CA ARG A 80 -6.17 -2.63 7.55
C ARG A 80 -6.97 -3.63 6.73
N PRO A 81 -7.15 -4.87 7.21
CA PRO A 81 -8.04 -5.81 6.55
C PRO A 81 -9.51 -5.45 6.80
N SER A 82 -10.38 -5.79 5.86
CA SER A 82 -11.81 -5.61 5.96
C SER A 82 -12.52 -6.96 5.95
N GLY A 83 -13.23 -7.27 7.05
CA GLY A 83 -14.03 -8.48 7.16
C GLY A 83 -15.28 -8.48 6.28
N THR A 84 -15.72 -7.31 5.78
CA THR A 84 -16.91 -7.17 4.95
C THR A 84 -16.62 -7.19 3.46
N THR A 85 -15.46 -6.68 3.05
CA THR A 85 -15.07 -6.61 1.63
C THR A 85 -13.96 -7.59 1.27
N GLY A 86 -13.33 -8.24 2.25
CA GLY A 86 -12.16 -9.10 2.05
C GLY A 86 -10.87 -8.35 1.72
N ARG A 87 -10.93 -7.04 1.44
CA ARG A 87 -9.80 -6.22 1.01
C ARG A 87 -8.80 -5.94 2.14
N SER A 88 -7.57 -5.61 1.79
CA SER A 88 -6.56 -5.13 2.75
C SER A 88 -5.93 -3.84 2.25
N THR A 89 -6.19 -2.73 2.92
CA THR A 89 -5.74 -1.40 2.48
C THR A 89 -4.63 -0.85 3.37
N VAL A 90 -3.86 0.09 2.83
CA VAL A 90 -2.79 0.78 3.56
C VAL A 90 -3.35 1.95 4.37
N SER A 91 -2.78 2.20 5.53
CA SER A 91 -2.92 3.45 6.26
C SER A 91 -1.53 4.00 6.60
N LEU A 92 -1.29 5.26 6.28
CA LEU A 92 -0.03 5.95 6.53
C LEU A 92 -0.30 7.18 7.40
N PHE A 93 0.34 7.22 8.58
CA PHE A 93 0.10 8.24 9.61
C PHE A 93 -1.36 8.38 10.09
N GLY A 94 -2.23 7.41 9.81
CA GLY A 94 -3.66 7.48 10.14
C GLY A 94 -4.55 7.92 8.97
N LEU A 95 -3.98 8.48 7.90
CA LEU A 95 -4.67 8.65 6.62
C LEU A 95 -4.92 7.27 5.99
N ASP A 96 -6.01 7.15 5.24
CA ASP A 96 -6.38 5.93 4.53
C ASP A 96 -5.64 5.81 3.17
N ALA A 97 -5.95 4.74 2.44
CA ALA A 97 -5.31 4.41 1.17
C ALA A 97 -5.58 5.40 0.04
N GLN A 98 -6.49 6.36 0.20
CA GLN A 98 -6.77 7.38 -0.83
C GLN A 98 -5.68 8.46 -0.90
N TYR A 99 -4.86 8.56 0.15
CA TYR A 99 -3.82 9.57 0.29
C TYR A 99 -2.41 9.04 -0.02
N PHE A 100 -2.26 7.72 -0.26
CA PHE A 100 -0.98 7.08 -0.49
C PHE A 100 -1.00 6.32 -1.81
N LYS A 101 -0.33 6.88 -2.82
CA LYS A 101 -0.45 6.41 -4.20
C LYS A 101 0.48 5.22 -4.46
N ILE A 102 -0.07 4.11 -4.93
CA ILE A 102 0.68 2.89 -5.26
C ILE A 102 0.88 2.78 -6.76
N LEU A 103 2.12 2.54 -7.17
CA LEU A 103 2.59 2.49 -8.55
C LEU A 103 3.26 1.14 -8.83
N VAL A 104 3.19 0.69 -10.08
CA VAL A 104 4.02 -0.39 -10.64
C VAL A 104 4.79 0.21 -11.81
N ASP A 105 6.12 0.18 -11.74
CA ASP A 105 7.01 0.76 -12.75
C ASP A 105 6.68 2.23 -13.09
N ASN A 106 6.43 3.05 -12.06
CA ASN A 106 5.97 4.46 -12.13
C ASN A 106 4.55 4.68 -12.65
N ILE A 107 3.78 3.62 -12.93
CA ILE A 107 2.39 3.74 -13.38
C ILE A 107 1.44 3.45 -12.22
N PRO A 108 0.48 4.34 -11.90
CA PRO A 108 -0.47 4.10 -10.82
C PRO A 108 -1.40 2.94 -11.13
N LEU A 109 -1.79 2.17 -10.11
CA LEU A 109 -2.75 1.06 -10.29
C LEU A 109 -4.19 1.55 -10.29
N VAL A 110 -5.04 1.01 -11.17
CA VAL A 110 -6.48 1.26 -11.19
C VAL A 110 -7.22 0.34 -10.21
N ASN A 111 -8.28 0.86 -9.60
CA ASN A 111 -9.34 0.08 -8.96
C ASN A 111 -10.72 0.63 -9.36
N GLU A 112 -11.81 0.15 -8.75
CA GLU A 112 -13.17 0.63 -9.03
C GLU A 112 -13.38 2.12 -8.73
N ALA A 113 -12.60 2.68 -7.78
CA ALA A 113 -12.68 4.08 -7.39
C ALA A 113 -11.90 5.03 -8.33
N GLY A 114 -10.97 4.51 -9.14
CA GLY A 114 -10.19 5.28 -10.11
C GLY A 114 -8.70 4.91 -10.18
N LEU A 115 -7.94 5.69 -10.96
CA LEU A 115 -6.49 5.52 -11.10
C LEU A 115 -5.73 6.01 -9.85
N GLY A 116 -4.92 5.14 -9.26
CA GLY A 116 -4.03 5.45 -8.15
C GLY A 116 -4.74 5.75 -6.83
N ASN A 117 -5.88 5.09 -6.58
CA ASN A 117 -6.70 5.30 -5.40
C ASN A 117 -6.96 3.97 -4.67
N ASN A 118 -7.21 4.01 -3.36
CA ASN A 118 -7.73 2.95 -2.48
C ASN A 118 -7.32 1.49 -2.85
N THR A 119 -6.04 1.27 -3.12
CA THR A 119 -5.57 0.01 -3.70
C THR A 119 -5.61 -1.13 -2.67
N ASP A 120 -6.11 -2.29 -3.07
CA ASP A 120 -6.06 -3.51 -2.26
C ASP A 120 -4.67 -4.15 -2.35
N LEU A 121 -3.94 -4.12 -1.24
CA LEU A 121 -2.58 -4.64 -1.13
C LEU A 121 -2.53 -6.16 -1.27
N SER A 122 -3.62 -6.86 -0.99
CA SER A 122 -3.66 -8.32 -1.10
C SER A 122 -3.71 -8.83 -2.54
N GLN A 123 -4.15 -7.98 -3.47
CA GLN A 123 -4.24 -8.28 -4.91
C GLN A 123 -2.91 -8.11 -5.66
N ILE A 124 -1.88 -7.55 -5.02
CA ILE A 124 -0.59 -7.23 -5.63
C ILE A 124 0.41 -8.34 -5.28
N ASN A 125 0.72 -9.18 -6.27
CA ASN A 125 1.71 -10.25 -6.15
C ASN A 125 3.16 -9.70 -6.18
N LEU A 126 4.09 -10.38 -5.50
CA LEU A 126 5.49 -9.95 -5.38
C LEU A 126 6.53 -10.85 -6.11
N ASN A 127 6.12 -11.82 -6.91
CA ASN A 127 7.03 -12.83 -7.48
C ASN A 127 7.98 -12.27 -8.56
N ASP A 128 7.57 -11.25 -9.31
CA ASP A 128 8.38 -10.60 -10.35
C ASP A 128 9.01 -9.26 -9.89
N VAL A 129 8.87 -8.93 -8.61
CA VAL A 129 9.36 -7.68 -8.02
C VAL A 129 10.88 -7.73 -7.82
N ASP A 130 11.55 -6.67 -8.27
CA ASP A 130 12.97 -6.43 -7.99
C ASP A 130 13.14 -5.73 -6.64
N HIS A 131 12.41 -4.64 -6.41
CA HIS A 131 12.36 -3.96 -5.12
C HIS A 131 11.15 -3.03 -5.06
N ILE A 132 10.86 -2.51 -3.87
CA ILE A 132 9.82 -1.50 -3.64
C ILE A 132 10.49 -0.23 -3.13
N GLU A 133 10.08 0.91 -3.65
CA GLU A 133 10.54 2.23 -3.23
C GLU A 133 9.38 2.98 -2.56
N ILE A 134 9.65 3.65 -1.44
CA ILE A 134 8.68 4.50 -0.75
C ILE A 134 9.27 5.90 -0.60
N VAL A 135 8.51 6.90 -1.01
CA VAL A 135 8.81 8.32 -0.78
C VAL A 135 7.65 8.92 0.00
N GLU A 136 7.92 9.38 1.20
CA GLU A 136 6.96 10.07 2.07
C GLU A 136 6.91 11.56 1.70
N GLY A 137 5.75 12.20 1.90
CA GLY A 137 5.49 13.60 1.56
C GLY A 137 4.73 13.77 0.23
N SER A 138 4.20 14.97 -0.01
CA SER A 138 3.41 15.28 -1.20
C SER A 138 4.27 15.27 -2.45
N MET A 139 3.95 14.40 -3.39
CA MET A 139 4.67 14.22 -4.66
C MET A 139 3.82 14.67 -5.86
N GLY A 140 3.02 15.71 -5.67
CA GLY A 140 2.04 16.20 -6.66
C GLY A 140 2.66 16.65 -7.99
N VAL A 141 3.90 17.17 -7.99
CA VAL A 141 4.59 17.55 -9.23
C VAL A 141 4.93 16.33 -10.08
N SER A 142 5.57 15.32 -9.48
CA SER A 142 6.04 14.13 -10.19
C SER A 142 4.92 13.13 -10.53
N TYR A 143 3.91 13.01 -9.66
CA TYR A 143 2.90 11.95 -9.77
C TYR A 143 1.45 12.46 -9.80
N GLY A 144 1.21 13.77 -9.87
CA GLY A 144 -0.12 14.34 -10.04
C GLY A 144 -1.06 14.09 -8.87
N ALA A 145 -2.34 13.90 -9.18
CA ALA A 145 -3.40 13.70 -8.19
C ALA A 145 -3.13 12.49 -7.27
N ASN A 146 -3.63 12.57 -6.02
CA ASN A 146 -3.67 11.52 -5.00
C ASN A 146 -2.31 11.15 -4.36
N ALA A 147 -1.20 11.76 -4.80
CA ALA A 147 0.12 11.63 -4.19
C ALA A 147 0.29 12.58 -2.98
N VAL A 148 -0.63 12.51 -2.01
CA VAL A 148 -0.75 13.48 -0.89
C VAL A 148 0.23 13.20 0.24
N SER A 149 0.21 11.99 0.79
CA SER A 149 1.05 11.58 1.93
C SER A 149 2.35 10.91 1.50
N GLY A 150 2.44 10.50 0.23
CA GLY A 150 3.58 9.79 -0.33
C GLY A 150 3.20 8.94 -1.54
N VAL A 151 4.22 8.29 -2.09
CA VAL A 151 4.09 7.29 -3.14
C VAL A 151 4.85 6.03 -2.76
N LEU A 152 4.32 4.88 -3.19
CA LEU A 152 5.00 3.60 -3.17
C LEU A 152 5.10 3.09 -4.61
N ASN A 153 6.30 2.75 -5.05
CA ASN A 153 6.55 2.27 -6.40
C ASN A 153 7.16 0.87 -6.36
N ILE A 154 6.50 -0.05 -7.06
CA ILE A 154 6.92 -1.44 -7.18
C ILE A 154 7.72 -1.54 -8.48
N ILE A 155 9.01 -1.83 -8.35
CA ILE A 155 9.92 -1.95 -9.49
C ILE A 155 10.03 -3.43 -9.86
N THR A 156 9.74 -3.74 -11.12
CA THR A 156 9.69 -5.13 -11.62
C THR A 156 10.98 -5.52 -12.34
N LYS A 157 11.28 -6.83 -12.35
CA LYS A 157 12.46 -7.38 -13.03
C LYS A 157 12.31 -7.28 -14.54
N LYS A 158 13.28 -6.63 -15.20
CA LYS A 158 13.32 -6.42 -16.67
C LYS A 158 14.52 -7.08 -17.35
N SER A 159 15.34 -7.80 -16.59
CA SER A 159 16.49 -8.55 -17.10
C SER A 159 16.86 -9.67 -16.13
N SER A 160 17.64 -10.64 -16.59
CA SER A 160 18.26 -11.65 -15.75
C SER A 160 19.73 -11.83 -16.11
N LYS A 161 20.52 -12.26 -15.14
CA LYS A 161 21.92 -12.68 -15.35
C LYS A 161 22.03 -14.07 -15.95
N TYR A 162 20.95 -14.85 -15.86
CA TYR A 162 20.88 -16.23 -16.35
C TYR A 162 20.16 -16.28 -17.69
N LYS A 163 20.50 -17.29 -18.51
CA LYS A 163 19.80 -17.55 -19.76
C LYS A 163 18.41 -18.07 -19.46
N TRP A 164 18.28 -18.98 -18.50
CA TRP A 164 17.00 -19.38 -17.92
C TRP A 164 16.96 -19.06 -16.44
N ASP A 165 15.90 -18.40 -16.00
CA ASP A 165 15.62 -18.09 -14.59
C ASP A 165 14.19 -18.54 -14.30
N ILE A 166 14.09 -19.75 -13.74
CA ILE A 166 12.83 -20.41 -13.43
C ILE A 166 12.70 -20.49 -11.92
N ASN A 167 11.63 -19.92 -11.38
CA ASN A 167 11.25 -20.01 -9.98
C ASN A 167 9.87 -20.65 -9.88
N ALA A 168 9.77 -21.75 -9.15
CA ALA A 168 8.49 -22.35 -8.80
C ALA A 168 8.41 -22.43 -7.27
N ALA A 169 7.30 -22.04 -6.65
CA ALA A 169 7.16 -22.15 -5.21
C ALA A 169 5.76 -22.63 -4.81
N VAL A 170 5.71 -23.37 -3.71
CA VAL A 170 4.48 -23.70 -2.98
C VAL A 170 4.67 -23.23 -1.55
N GLN A 171 3.67 -22.54 -1.00
CA GLN A 171 3.63 -22.14 0.39
C GLN A 171 2.29 -22.52 1.01
N GLU A 172 2.38 -23.15 2.16
CA GLU A 172 1.25 -23.54 3.00
C GLU A 172 1.32 -22.74 4.30
N GLU A 173 0.22 -22.15 4.72
CA GLU A 173 0.16 -21.31 5.91
C GLU A 173 -1.14 -21.56 6.71
N THR A 174 -1.03 -21.69 8.02
CA THR A 174 -2.19 -21.78 8.91
C THR A 174 -2.88 -20.42 9.04
N VAL A 175 -4.19 -20.39 9.20
CA VAL A 175 -4.93 -19.17 9.48
C VAL A 175 -5.39 -19.24 10.94
N GLY A 176 -4.61 -18.64 11.84
CA GLY A 176 -4.73 -18.91 13.26
C GLY A 176 -4.46 -20.39 13.54
N LYS A 177 -5.47 -21.08 14.08
CA LYS A 177 -5.43 -22.55 14.32
C LYS A 177 -6.02 -23.37 13.17
N GLU A 178 -6.49 -22.73 12.11
CA GLU A 178 -7.22 -23.35 11.01
C GLU A 178 -6.23 -23.79 9.92
N TYR A 179 -6.13 -25.10 9.69
CA TYR A 179 -5.35 -25.67 8.60
C TYR A 179 -5.88 -27.05 8.19
N ALA A 180 -5.96 -27.26 6.89
CA ALA A 180 -6.21 -28.53 6.22
C ALA A 180 -5.74 -28.34 4.78
N LEU A 181 -5.09 -29.34 4.20
CA LEU A 181 -4.69 -29.25 2.80
C LEU A 181 -5.92 -28.89 1.94
N PHE A 182 -5.83 -27.78 1.21
CA PHE A 182 -6.86 -27.23 0.31
C PHE A 182 -8.12 -26.65 0.96
N ASP A 183 -8.59 -27.18 2.09
CA ASP A 183 -9.88 -26.77 2.67
C ASP A 183 -9.79 -25.70 3.77
N LYS A 184 -8.62 -25.52 4.39
CA LYS A 184 -8.42 -24.53 5.47
C LYS A 184 -7.00 -23.99 5.48
N GLY A 185 -6.89 -22.70 5.75
CA GLY A 185 -5.60 -22.02 5.79
C GLY A 185 -5.41 -21.16 4.55
N ARG A 186 -4.15 -20.95 4.19
CA ARG A 186 -3.74 -20.17 3.02
C ARG A 186 -2.78 -21.02 2.19
N HIS A 187 -3.14 -21.26 0.93
CA HIS A 187 -2.44 -22.14 0.00
C HIS A 187 -1.96 -21.31 -1.19
N ILE A 188 -0.66 -21.27 -1.42
CA ILE A 188 -0.05 -20.36 -2.40
C ILE A 188 0.82 -21.18 -3.34
N GLN A 189 0.63 -20.99 -4.64
CA GLN A 189 1.49 -21.57 -5.66
C GLN A 189 1.96 -20.47 -6.60
N SER A 190 3.24 -20.49 -6.97
CA SER A 190 3.77 -19.57 -7.97
C SER A 190 4.69 -20.28 -8.94
N LEU A 191 4.68 -19.79 -10.18
CA LEU A 191 5.63 -20.15 -11.21
C LEU A 191 6.02 -18.88 -11.95
N ARG A 192 7.32 -18.67 -12.13
CA ARG A 192 7.89 -17.66 -13.01
C ARG A 192 8.93 -18.33 -13.88
N VAL A 193 8.82 -18.12 -15.19
CA VAL A 193 9.79 -18.59 -16.18
C VAL A 193 10.30 -17.36 -16.91
N ALA A 194 11.61 -17.12 -16.85
CA ALA A 194 12.26 -16.06 -17.57
C ALA A 194 13.35 -16.61 -18.49
N HIS A 195 13.48 -15.98 -19.67
CA HIS A 195 14.48 -16.31 -20.67
C HIS A 195 15.18 -15.06 -21.18
N THR A 196 16.51 -15.09 -21.20
CA THR A 196 17.36 -14.07 -21.80
C THR A 196 17.88 -14.63 -23.12
N PHE A 197 17.28 -14.23 -24.25
CA PHE A 197 17.61 -14.77 -25.57
C PHE A 197 19.03 -14.37 -26.00
N ASN A 198 19.39 -13.12 -25.72
CA ASN A 198 20.71 -12.53 -25.93
C ASN A 198 20.87 -11.33 -24.98
N GLU A 199 21.96 -10.57 -25.13
CA GLU A 199 22.23 -9.37 -24.31
C GLU A 199 21.15 -8.27 -24.39
N ASN A 200 20.29 -8.31 -25.41
CA ASN A 200 19.28 -7.29 -25.67
C ASN A 200 17.86 -7.71 -25.31
N TRP A 201 17.47 -8.96 -25.53
CA TRP A 201 16.09 -9.44 -25.36
C TRP A 201 15.90 -10.29 -24.11
N PHE A 202 14.92 -9.89 -23.30
CA PHE A 202 14.49 -10.57 -22.10
C PHE A 202 12.97 -10.79 -22.13
N VAL A 203 12.53 -12.00 -21.78
CA VAL A 203 11.11 -12.34 -21.61
C VAL A 203 10.91 -13.00 -20.27
N SER A 204 9.81 -12.69 -19.58
CA SER A 204 9.34 -13.53 -18.48
C SER A 204 7.83 -13.66 -18.48
N VAL A 205 7.35 -14.83 -18.05
CA VAL A 205 5.94 -15.09 -17.77
C VAL A 205 5.83 -15.64 -16.35
N GLY A 206 4.77 -15.26 -15.67
CA GLY A 206 4.51 -15.67 -14.30
C GLY A 206 3.03 -15.94 -14.05
N ALA A 207 2.77 -16.86 -13.14
CA ALA A 207 1.45 -17.14 -12.61
C ALA A 207 1.55 -17.36 -11.10
N ASN A 208 0.55 -16.90 -10.36
CA ASN A 208 0.43 -17.13 -8.93
C ASN A 208 -1.02 -17.36 -8.55
N ARG A 209 -1.28 -18.39 -7.75
CA ARG A 209 -2.55 -18.56 -7.05
C ARG A 209 -2.33 -18.34 -5.56
N ASN A 210 -3.22 -17.59 -4.93
CA ASN A 210 -3.28 -17.37 -3.49
C ASN A 210 -4.70 -17.67 -3.02
N ASP A 211 -4.87 -18.87 -2.48
CA ASP A 211 -6.15 -19.40 -2.02
C ASP A 211 -6.22 -19.25 -0.49
N PHE A 212 -7.03 -18.29 -0.03
CA PHE A 212 -7.26 -18.00 1.38
C PHE A 212 -8.65 -18.49 1.78
N GLN A 213 -8.70 -19.54 2.60
CA GLN A 213 -9.96 -20.22 2.99
C GLN A 213 -10.77 -19.48 4.07
N GLY A 214 -10.44 -18.21 4.34
CA GLY A 214 -11.12 -17.37 5.32
C GLY A 214 -10.62 -17.58 6.74
N PHE A 215 -11.03 -16.68 7.64
CA PHE A 215 -10.76 -16.78 9.08
C PHE A 215 -12.06 -16.79 9.87
N LEU A 216 -12.34 -17.88 10.58
CA LEU A 216 -13.59 -18.01 11.32
C LEU A 216 -13.66 -17.08 12.54
N ASN A 217 -12.60 -17.02 13.35
CA ASN A 217 -12.54 -16.24 14.60
C ASN A 217 -13.80 -16.38 15.47
N GLY A 218 -14.24 -17.61 15.73
CA GLY A 218 -15.45 -17.89 16.51
C GLY A 218 -16.72 -18.04 15.66
N LYS A 219 -16.74 -17.57 14.41
CA LYS A 219 -17.80 -17.94 13.44
C LYS A 219 -17.75 -19.43 13.12
N LYS A 220 -18.80 -19.92 12.46
CA LYS A 220 -19.08 -21.35 12.23
C LYS A 220 -19.15 -21.73 10.75
N GLY A 221 -18.70 -20.84 9.86
CA GLY A 221 -18.63 -21.09 8.43
C GLY A 221 -19.98 -21.01 7.73
N LYS A 222 -20.01 -21.38 6.44
CA LYS A 222 -21.17 -21.23 5.56
C LYS A 222 -22.34 -22.18 5.85
N ASP A 223 -22.07 -23.34 6.44
CA ASP A 223 -23.09 -24.39 6.65
C ASP A 223 -23.84 -24.26 7.99
N TYR A 224 -23.51 -23.25 8.81
CA TYR A 224 -24.10 -23.11 10.13
C TYR A 224 -25.53 -22.55 10.06
N PHE A 225 -26.49 -23.26 10.66
CA PHE A 225 -27.92 -23.03 10.42
C PHE A 225 -28.70 -22.41 11.59
N GLN A 226 -28.05 -22.14 12.72
CA GLN A 226 -28.72 -21.49 13.86
C GLN A 226 -28.85 -19.99 13.62
N THR A 227 -29.92 -19.40 14.15
CA THR A 227 -30.22 -17.96 14.05
C THR A 227 -29.62 -17.19 15.22
N ASP A 228 -28.31 -17.32 15.43
CA ASP A 228 -27.55 -16.70 16.52
C ASP A 228 -26.41 -15.78 16.01
N PHE A 229 -26.40 -15.49 14.69
CA PHE A 229 -25.39 -14.69 13.99
C PHE A 229 -23.98 -15.30 13.94
N MET A 230 -23.80 -16.58 14.29
CA MET A 230 -22.50 -17.25 14.27
C MET A 230 -22.12 -17.82 12.90
N ARG A 231 -23.02 -17.79 11.92
CA ARG A 231 -22.73 -18.17 10.52
C ARG A 231 -21.72 -17.21 9.86
N GLY A 232 -20.94 -17.72 8.93
CA GLY A 232 -20.03 -16.95 8.07
C GLY A 232 -18.57 -16.97 8.52
N TYR A 233 -17.83 -15.92 8.18
CA TYR A 233 -16.40 -15.74 8.49
C TYR A 233 -16.16 -14.34 9.03
N SER A 234 -15.12 -14.18 9.85
CA SER A 234 -14.68 -12.86 10.33
C SER A 234 -13.77 -12.17 9.33
N TRP A 235 -13.00 -12.95 8.57
CA TRP A 235 -12.35 -12.50 7.33
C TRP A 235 -12.76 -13.43 6.19
N LEU A 236 -13.34 -12.85 5.14
CA LEU A 236 -13.89 -13.58 4.02
C LEU A 236 -12.85 -14.46 3.32
N PRO A 237 -13.22 -15.70 2.94
CA PRO A 237 -12.41 -16.49 2.03
C PRO A 237 -12.32 -15.82 0.65
N LYS A 238 -11.17 -16.02 0.00
CA LYS A 238 -10.92 -15.52 -1.35
C LYS A 238 -9.90 -16.38 -2.08
N ASP A 239 -10.14 -16.59 -3.37
CA ASP A 239 -9.18 -17.21 -4.29
C ASP A 239 -8.71 -16.15 -5.28
N GLN A 240 -7.40 -16.02 -5.44
CA GLN A 240 -6.79 -15.01 -6.29
C GLN A 240 -5.83 -15.68 -7.26
N LEU A 241 -6.03 -15.47 -8.55
CA LEU A 241 -5.12 -15.86 -9.62
C LEU A 241 -4.52 -14.61 -10.28
N ASN A 242 -3.21 -14.48 -10.19
CA ASN A 242 -2.43 -13.46 -10.87
C ASN A 242 -1.64 -14.07 -12.02
N GLY A 243 -1.68 -13.45 -13.20
CA GLY A 243 -0.80 -13.73 -14.32
C GLY A 243 0.02 -12.49 -14.68
N ASN A 244 1.27 -12.65 -15.08
CA ASN A 244 2.08 -11.56 -15.63
C ASN A 244 2.94 -12.01 -16.81
N ALA A 245 3.24 -11.07 -17.69
CA ALA A 245 4.20 -11.22 -18.77
C ALA A 245 5.01 -9.94 -18.93
N MET A 246 6.30 -10.10 -19.23
CA MET A 246 7.25 -9.03 -19.49
C MET A 246 8.01 -9.36 -20.76
N LEU A 247 8.05 -8.42 -21.68
CA LEU A 247 8.97 -8.38 -22.80
C LEU A 247 9.83 -7.14 -22.64
N SER A 248 11.15 -7.29 -22.56
CA SER A 248 12.07 -6.16 -22.49
C SER A 248 13.14 -6.28 -23.57
N TYR A 249 13.44 -5.13 -24.17
CA TYR A 249 14.52 -4.94 -25.12
C TYR A 249 15.42 -3.81 -24.64
N ARG A 250 16.73 -4.01 -24.73
CA ARG A 250 17.72 -2.97 -24.46
C ARG A 250 18.84 -3.08 -25.48
N LYS A 251 19.16 -2.00 -26.17
CA LYS A 251 20.33 -1.90 -27.03
C LYS A 251 20.87 -0.48 -26.95
N ASP A 252 22.15 -0.36 -26.66
CA ASP A 252 22.82 0.92 -26.44
C ASP A 252 22.07 1.74 -25.36
N ASP A 253 21.61 2.94 -25.69
CA ASP A 253 20.81 3.82 -24.84
C ASP A 253 19.30 3.58 -24.93
N PHE A 254 18.83 2.90 -25.99
CA PHE A 254 17.43 2.59 -26.19
C PHE A 254 16.98 1.42 -25.31
N ARG A 255 15.87 1.63 -24.61
CA ARG A 255 15.21 0.66 -23.73
C ARG A 255 13.73 0.64 -24.07
N PHE A 256 13.18 -0.55 -24.12
CA PHE A 256 11.76 -0.78 -24.35
C PHE A 256 11.30 -1.89 -23.43
N PHE A 257 10.09 -1.77 -22.89
CA PHE A 257 9.41 -2.91 -22.31
C PHE A 257 7.90 -2.84 -22.52
N TYR A 258 7.31 -4.03 -22.63
CA TYR A 258 5.87 -4.22 -22.54
C TYR A 258 5.58 -5.16 -21.37
N LYS A 259 4.75 -4.69 -20.45
CA LYS A 259 4.27 -5.44 -19.29
C LYS A 259 2.77 -5.68 -19.41
N PHE A 260 2.38 -6.93 -19.18
CA PHE A 260 1.00 -7.35 -19.04
C PHE A 260 0.79 -7.95 -17.65
N GLU A 261 -0.29 -7.59 -16.97
CA GLU A 261 -0.77 -8.30 -15.79
C GLU A 261 -2.26 -8.58 -15.89
N TYR A 262 -2.65 -9.72 -15.33
CA TYR A 262 -4.02 -10.15 -15.17
C TYR A 262 -4.27 -10.55 -13.70
N LEU A 263 -5.42 -10.18 -13.18
CA LEU A 263 -5.94 -10.64 -11.89
C LEU A 263 -7.34 -11.20 -12.12
N ASP A 264 -7.60 -12.34 -11.52
CA ASP A 264 -8.92 -12.93 -11.30
C ASP A 264 -9.04 -13.18 -9.80
N GLU A 265 -10.11 -12.68 -9.18
CA GLU A 265 -10.34 -12.79 -7.74
C GLU A 265 -11.80 -13.10 -7.46
N ASP A 266 -12.01 -14.17 -6.71
CA ASP A 266 -13.31 -14.57 -6.19
C ASP A 266 -13.33 -14.37 -4.67
N VAL A 267 -14.34 -13.67 -4.15
CA VAL A 267 -14.54 -13.46 -2.71
C VAL A 267 -15.94 -13.93 -2.33
N ASP A 268 -16.03 -14.91 -1.43
CA ASP A 268 -17.32 -15.37 -0.91
C ASP A 268 -17.70 -14.61 0.37
N PHE A 269 -18.90 -14.03 0.36
CA PHE A 269 -19.54 -13.46 1.53
C PHE A 269 -20.72 -14.34 1.95
N TYR A 270 -20.58 -14.94 3.13
CA TYR A 270 -21.61 -15.76 3.74
C TYR A 270 -22.29 -14.97 4.86
N ASN A 271 -23.55 -14.59 4.64
CA ASN A 271 -24.32 -13.76 5.54
C ASN A 271 -24.52 -14.45 6.89
N SER A 272 -24.27 -13.72 7.99
CA SER A 272 -24.46 -14.24 9.34
C SER A 272 -25.93 -14.45 9.70
N THR A 273 -26.84 -13.79 8.98
CA THR A 273 -28.28 -13.87 9.22
C THR A 273 -28.86 -15.10 8.53
N VAL A 274 -29.37 -16.03 9.33
CA VAL A 274 -30.10 -17.20 8.84
C VAL A 274 -31.61 -16.93 8.95
N GLN A 275 -32.33 -17.19 7.86
CA GLN A 275 -33.78 -17.03 7.78
C GLN A 275 -34.47 -18.36 8.11
N SER A 276 -35.58 -18.29 8.84
CA SER A 276 -36.51 -19.41 9.02
C SER A 276 -37.66 -19.24 8.04
N LEU A 277 -37.81 -20.18 7.12
CA LEU A 277 -38.84 -20.13 6.09
C LEU A 277 -39.72 -21.38 6.18
N PHE A 278 -40.91 -21.31 5.60
CA PHE A 278 -41.85 -22.43 5.53
C PHE A 278 -42.39 -22.56 4.12
N ASN A 279 -42.39 -23.78 3.59
CA ASN A 279 -43.01 -24.12 2.33
C ASN A 279 -44.04 -25.25 2.56
N PRO A 280 -45.27 -25.17 2.02
CA PRO A 280 -46.29 -26.21 2.23
C PRO A 280 -45.87 -27.63 1.81
N THR A 281 -44.93 -27.76 0.88
CA THR A 281 -44.42 -29.04 0.37
C THR A 281 -43.16 -29.50 1.12
N LEU A 282 -42.26 -28.58 1.47
CA LEU A 282 -40.96 -28.90 2.09
C LEU A 282 -40.95 -28.77 3.62
N GLY A 283 -42.01 -28.23 4.22
CA GLY A 283 -42.07 -27.88 5.63
C GLY A 283 -41.19 -26.67 6.00
N SER A 284 -40.77 -26.61 7.26
CA SER A 284 -39.87 -25.55 7.76
C SER A 284 -38.44 -25.79 7.27
N TYR A 285 -37.84 -24.79 6.62
CA TYR A 285 -36.47 -24.84 6.14
C TYR A 285 -35.66 -23.60 6.56
N ARG A 286 -34.33 -23.70 6.48
CA ARG A 286 -33.40 -22.61 6.79
C ARG A 286 -32.64 -22.20 5.53
N ALA A 287 -32.52 -20.89 5.31
CA ALA A 287 -31.76 -20.34 4.20
C ALA A 287 -31.00 -19.07 4.63
N ALA A 288 -30.02 -18.65 3.84
CA ALA A 288 -29.32 -17.39 4.00
C ALA A 288 -29.09 -16.74 2.62
N ASP A 289 -29.19 -15.42 2.55
CA ASP A 289 -28.90 -14.67 1.33
C ASP A 289 -27.42 -14.28 1.31
N ASP A 290 -26.67 -14.96 0.46
CA ASP A 290 -25.23 -14.89 0.32
C ASP A 290 -24.82 -14.14 -0.95
N LYS A 291 -23.54 -13.78 -1.01
CA LYS A 291 -22.97 -13.01 -2.11
C LYS A 291 -21.62 -13.56 -2.52
N ARG A 292 -21.32 -13.52 -3.81
CA ARG A 292 -19.99 -13.76 -4.35
C ARG A 292 -19.58 -12.55 -5.19
N TYR A 293 -18.36 -12.07 -4.96
CA TYR A 293 -17.76 -11.00 -5.74
C TYR A 293 -16.72 -11.59 -6.68
N PHE A 294 -16.80 -11.23 -7.96
CA PHE A 294 -15.85 -11.64 -8.99
C PHE A 294 -15.15 -10.39 -9.50
N THR A 295 -13.84 -10.30 -9.36
CA THR A 295 -13.05 -9.14 -9.77
C THR A 295 -12.00 -9.54 -10.79
N ASN A 296 -12.04 -8.90 -11.96
CA ASN A 296 -11.00 -9.04 -12.98
C ASN A 296 -10.26 -7.73 -13.18
N ARG A 297 -8.92 -7.77 -13.25
CA ARG A 297 -8.10 -6.62 -13.66
C ARG A 297 -7.15 -6.98 -14.79
N TYR A 298 -7.12 -6.15 -15.82
CA TYR A 298 -6.13 -6.15 -16.88
C TYR A 298 -5.26 -4.91 -16.75
N PHE A 299 -3.95 -5.09 -16.89
CA PHE A 299 -2.95 -4.02 -16.88
C PHE A 299 -2.03 -4.21 -18.07
N HIS A 300 -2.00 -3.24 -18.98
CA HIS A 300 -1.09 -3.18 -20.12
C HIS A 300 -0.24 -1.94 -19.98
N ASN A 301 1.08 -2.08 -19.98
CA ASN A 301 2.00 -0.95 -19.96
C ASN A 301 3.11 -1.13 -21.00
N LEU A 302 3.18 -0.20 -21.93
CA LEU A 302 4.27 -0.09 -22.90
C LEU A 302 5.11 1.11 -22.52
N ASN A 303 6.42 0.92 -22.32
CA ASN A 303 7.37 1.98 -22.03
C ASN A 303 8.53 1.97 -23.02
N ALA A 304 8.94 3.14 -23.45
CA ALA A 304 10.13 3.35 -24.27
C ALA A 304 10.95 4.51 -23.73
N THR A 305 12.27 4.32 -23.66
CA THR A 305 13.26 5.31 -23.23
C THR A 305 14.44 5.29 -24.19
N GLY A 306 15.03 6.44 -24.49
CA GLY A 306 16.25 6.53 -25.31
C GLY A 306 16.63 7.98 -25.56
N SER A 307 17.60 8.21 -26.45
CA SER A 307 18.01 9.58 -26.82
C SER A 307 17.42 10.01 -28.17
N LEU A 308 17.07 11.29 -28.25
CA LEU A 308 16.79 12.03 -29.48
C LEU A 308 17.95 13.00 -29.73
N PHE A 309 18.33 13.15 -30.99
CA PHE A 309 19.39 14.09 -31.41
C PHE A 309 20.71 13.94 -30.62
N SER A 310 21.03 12.72 -30.17
CA SER A 310 22.23 12.36 -29.40
C SER A 310 22.38 13.05 -28.03
N GLN A 311 21.34 13.73 -27.53
CA GLN A 311 21.40 14.45 -26.26
C GLN A 311 20.11 14.35 -25.45
N LEU A 312 18.94 14.62 -26.06
CA LEU A 312 17.69 14.69 -25.32
C LEU A 312 17.20 13.30 -24.93
N THR A 313 17.08 12.98 -23.65
CA THR A 313 16.52 11.69 -23.23
C THR A 313 15.00 11.80 -23.17
N TYR A 314 14.30 10.91 -23.89
CA TYR A 314 12.86 10.75 -23.74
C TYR A 314 12.54 9.52 -22.91
N ASN A 315 11.42 9.55 -22.19
CA ASN A 315 10.81 8.40 -21.54
C ASN A 315 9.29 8.53 -21.68
N VAL A 316 8.65 7.58 -22.34
CA VAL A 316 7.22 7.60 -22.63
C VAL A 316 6.61 6.27 -22.22
N SER A 317 5.48 6.33 -21.51
CA SER A 317 4.64 5.17 -21.19
C SER A 317 3.24 5.38 -21.72
N VAL A 318 2.68 4.33 -22.33
CA VAL A 318 1.26 4.25 -22.70
C VAL A 318 0.67 3.06 -21.97
N THR A 319 -0.42 3.28 -21.25
CA THR A 319 -1.03 2.28 -20.38
C THR A 319 -2.52 2.19 -20.65
N HIS A 320 -3.02 0.96 -20.74
CA HIS A 320 -4.45 0.65 -20.69
C HIS A 320 -4.70 -0.27 -19.50
N GLN A 321 -5.61 0.12 -18.62
CA GLN A 321 -6.00 -0.69 -17.47
C GLN A 321 -7.52 -0.81 -17.41
N LYS A 322 -8.01 -1.97 -16.98
CA LYS A 322 -9.43 -2.18 -16.75
C LYS A 322 -9.64 -3.07 -15.55
N GLN A 323 -10.39 -2.60 -14.57
CA GLN A 323 -10.88 -3.42 -13.47
C GLN A 323 -12.41 -3.47 -13.51
N GLN A 324 -12.98 -4.68 -13.41
CA GLN A 324 -14.41 -4.89 -13.35
C GLN A 324 -14.73 -5.83 -12.18
N ARG A 325 -15.75 -5.46 -11.41
CA ARG A 325 -16.34 -6.28 -10.36
C ARG A 325 -17.75 -6.67 -10.75
N GLU A 326 -18.07 -7.95 -10.64
CA GLU A 326 -19.41 -8.51 -10.71
C GLU A 326 -19.82 -9.00 -9.32
N ILE A 327 -21.12 -9.00 -9.07
CA ILE A 327 -21.71 -9.55 -7.86
C ILE A 327 -22.74 -10.60 -8.25
N GLU A 328 -22.66 -11.77 -7.63
CA GLU A 328 -23.70 -12.79 -7.68
C GLU A 328 -24.38 -12.83 -6.31
N ASN A 329 -25.68 -12.57 -6.28
CA ASN A 329 -26.49 -12.80 -5.09
C ASN A 329 -27.17 -14.16 -5.26
N PHE A 330 -27.21 -14.95 -4.19
CA PHE A 330 -27.87 -16.26 -4.22
C PHE A 330 -28.41 -16.61 -2.84
N THR A 331 -29.44 -17.45 -2.80
CA THR A 331 -29.98 -18.01 -1.57
C THR A 331 -29.34 -19.38 -1.34
N TYR A 332 -28.65 -19.54 -0.22
CA TYR A 332 -28.08 -20.81 0.22
C TYR A 332 -29.05 -21.57 1.11
N TYR A 333 -29.51 -22.74 0.66
CA TYR A 333 -30.42 -23.61 1.42
C TYR A 333 -29.62 -24.53 2.35
N LEU A 334 -29.68 -24.26 3.65
CA LEU A 334 -28.75 -24.85 4.63
C LEU A 334 -28.94 -26.35 4.87
N PHE A 335 -30.15 -26.88 4.68
CA PHE A 335 -30.44 -28.30 4.86
C PHE A 335 -30.02 -29.16 3.66
N THR A 336 -30.26 -28.67 2.44
CA THR A 336 -29.92 -29.38 1.19
C THR A 336 -28.50 -29.09 0.72
N LYS A 337 -27.88 -28.01 1.23
CA LYS A 337 -26.57 -27.49 0.80
C LYS A 337 -26.54 -27.13 -0.68
N THR A 338 -27.63 -26.55 -1.16
CA THR A 338 -27.81 -26.13 -2.55
C THR A 338 -27.97 -24.62 -2.62
N GLU A 339 -27.55 -24.05 -3.73
CA GLU A 339 -27.78 -22.64 -4.08
C GLU A 339 -29.03 -22.53 -4.96
N GLY A 340 -29.72 -21.40 -4.88
CA GLY A 340 -30.78 -21.05 -5.82
C GLY A 340 -31.00 -19.54 -5.87
N ALA A 341 -31.87 -19.10 -6.77
CA ALA A 341 -32.11 -17.67 -7.02
C ALA A 341 -30.82 -16.88 -7.37
N ASN A 342 -29.86 -17.53 -8.03
CA ASN A 342 -28.61 -16.91 -8.44
C ASN A 342 -28.88 -15.77 -9.43
N GLU A 343 -28.47 -14.55 -9.06
CA GLU A 343 -28.52 -13.36 -9.89
C GLU A 343 -27.13 -12.74 -9.96
N LYS A 344 -26.45 -12.95 -11.09
CA LYS A 344 -25.16 -12.32 -11.39
C LYS A 344 -25.35 -11.04 -12.19
N LYS A 345 -24.69 -9.97 -11.75
CA LYS A 345 -24.68 -8.68 -12.46
C LYS A 345 -23.36 -7.95 -12.31
N LYS A 346 -23.05 -7.11 -13.30
CA LYS A 346 -21.92 -6.18 -13.22
C LYS A 346 -22.21 -5.13 -12.15
N ASP A 347 -21.32 -4.99 -11.17
CA ASP A 347 -21.48 -4.08 -10.04
C ASP A 347 -20.77 -2.75 -10.31
N GLN A 348 -19.45 -2.79 -10.54
CA GLN A 348 -18.63 -1.62 -10.78
C GLN A 348 -17.55 -1.92 -11.83
N SER A 349 -17.09 -0.91 -12.56
CA SER A 349 -15.87 -1.03 -13.36
C SER A 349 -15.19 0.30 -13.60
N MET A 350 -13.88 0.27 -13.76
CA MET A 350 -13.07 1.40 -14.18
C MET A 350 -12.17 0.99 -15.34
N GLU A 351 -12.23 1.73 -16.44
CA GLU A 351 -11.36 1.55 -17.59
C GLU A 351 -10.57 2.84 -17.82
N VAL A 352 -9.25 2.73 -17.90
CA VAL A 352 -8.34 3.87 -17.94
C VAL A 352 -7.39 3.70 -19.12
N LEU A 353 -7.36 4.72 -19.98
CA LEU A 353 -6.28 4.91 -20.94
C LEU A 353 -5.44 6.10 -20.47
N SER A 354 -4.14 5.90 -20.32
CA SER A 354 -3.22 6.95 -19.90
C SER A 354 -1.93 6.97 -20.71
N SER A 355 -1.36 8.16 -20.86
CA SER A 355 -0.04 8.35 -21.45
C SER A 355 0.76 9.30 -20.57
N THR A 356 1.98 8.92 -20.22
CA THR A 356 2.93 9.77 -19.50
C THR A 356 4.19 9.91 -20.33
N GLY A 357 4.75 11.11 -20.40
CA GLY A 357 5.97 11.33 -21.15
C GLY A 357 6.83 12.41 -20.54
N THR A 358 8.15 12.22 -20.60
CA THR A 358 9.14 13.20 -20.18
C THR A 358 10.23 13.35 -21.21
N LEU A 359 10.78 14.56 -21.29
CA LEU A 359 11.98 14.90 -22.04
C LEU A 359 12.92 15.63 -21.10
N ASN A 360 14.19 15.27 -21.08
CA ASN A 360 15.21 15.94 -20.27
C ASN A 360 16.57 16.01 -20.99
N ASN A 361 17.60 16.45 -20.26
CA ASN A 361 18.97 16.61 -20.75
C ASN A 361 19.11 17.65 -21.87
N PHE A 362 18.38 18.77 -21.77
CA PHE A 362 18.40 19.86 -22.75
C PHE A 362 19.74 20.60 -22.87
N PHE A 363 20.59 20.53 -21.85
CA PHE A 363 21.82 21.29 -21.76
C PHE A 363 23.04 20.38 -21.78
N SER A 364 24.12 20.83 -22.42
CA SER A 364 25.40 20.10 -22.43
C SER A 364 26.09 20.17 -21.06
N ASP A 365 25.86 21.26 -20.32
CA ASP A 365 26.28 21.39 -18.94
C ASP A 365 25.47 20.45 -18.04
N LYS A 366 26.18 19.58 -17.31
CA LYS A 366 25.59 18.59 -16.39
C LYS A 366 25.29 19.16 -15.01
N SER A 367 25.63 20.42 -14.75
CA SER A 367 25.28 21.10 -13.50
C SER A 367 23.79 21.46 -13.41
N ILE A 368 23.09 21.55 -14.55
CA ILE A 368 21.66 21.84 -14.62
C ILE A 368 21.02 20.85 -15.58
N ASP A 369 20.06 20.07 -15.08
CA ASP A 369 19.14 19.30 -15.91
C ASP A 369 17.74 19.89 -15.81
N LEU A 370 17.01 19.90 -16.93
CA LEU A 370 15.64 20.35 -17.02
C LEU A 370 14.81 19.18 -17.55
N GLN A 371 13.73 18.85 -16.87
CA GLN A 371 12.74 17.90 -17.33
C GLN A 371 11.43 18.62 -17.58
N VAL A 372 10.86 18.40 -18.76
CA VAL A 372 9.47 18.74 -19.07
C VAL A 372 8.71 17.45 -19.27
N GLY A 373 7.45 17.42 -18.88
CA GLY A 373 6.62 16.24 -19.05
C GLY A 373 5.14 16.52 -19.13
N TYR A 374 4.41 15.49 -19.52
CA TYR A 374 2.96 15.50 -19.61
C TYR A 374 2.39 14.21 -19.03
N GLU A 375 1.12 14.27 -18.61
CA GLU A 375 0.31 13.11 -18.25
C GLU A 375 -1.11 13.33 -18.73
N PHE A 376 -1.60 12.40 -19.55
CA PHE A 376 -2.99 12.38 -20.02
C PHE A 376 -3.67 11.16 -19.44
N VAL A 377 -4.85 11.34 -18.85
CA VAL A 377 -5.63 10.25 -18.24
C VAL A 377 -7.08 10.40 -18.65
N ASN A 378 -7.65 9.33 -19.24
CA ASN A 378 -9.07 9.20 -19.53
C ASN A 378 -9.64 8.07 -18.66
N ASN A 379 -10.44 8.42 -17.65
CA ASN A 379 -11.10 7.47 -16.76
C ASN A 379 -12.55 7.27 -17.19
N LYS A 380 -12.96 6.04 -17.51
CA LYS A 380 -14.33 5.66 -17.81
C LYS A 380 -14.85 4.75 -16.70
N GLY A 381 -15.69 5.29 -15.84
CA GLY A 381 -16.27 4.57 -14.70
C GLY A 381 -17.71 4.15 -14.96
N PHE A 382 -18.06 3.00 -14.38
CA PHE A 382 -19.42 2.47 -14.32
C PHE A 382 -19.71 2.00 -12.89
N ALA A 383 -20.93 2.27 -12.41
CA ALA A 383 -21.47 1.62 -11.22
C ALA A 383 -22.97 1.38 -11.36
N LEU A 384 -23.46 0.29 -10.77
CA LEU A 384 -24.86 0.17 -10.40
C LEU A 384 -25.10 0.92 -9.09
N VAL A 385 -26.08 1.80 -9.08
CA VAL A 385 -26.44 2.60 -7.91
C VAL A 385 -27.89 2.37 -7.56
N GLN A 386 -28.16 2.25 -6.26
CA GLN A 386 -29.51 2.11 -5.75
C GLN A 386 -30.04 3.50 -5.37
N LYS A 387 -31.07 3.96 -6.07
CA LYS A 387 -31.77 5.22 -5.77
C LYS A 387 -32.92 4.98 -4.79
N LYS A 388 -33.59 6.08 -4.39
CA LYS A 388 -34.81 6.03 -3.57
C LYS A 388 -35.83 5.06 -4.20
N ASN A 389 -36.58 4.34 -3.36
CA ASN A 389 -37.51 3.27 -3.74
C ASN A 389 -36.87 1.99 -4.33
N ASN A 390 -35.59 1.71 -4.05
CA ASN A 390 -34.87 0.51 -4.50
C ASN A 390 -34.77 0.36 -6.03
N VAL A 391 -34.86 1.46 -6.76
CA VAL A 391 -34.61 1.46 -8.21
C VAL A 391 -33.11 1.39 -8.45
N ILE A 392 -32.67 0.36 -9.17
CA ILE A 392 -31.28 0.20 -9.60
C ILE A 392 -31.09 0.94 -10.93
N GLU A 393 -30.13 1.85 -10.98
CA GLU A 393 -29.75 2.59 -12.19
C GLU A 393 -28.27 2.37 -12.50
N SER A 394 -27.95 2.35 -13.79
CA SER A 394 -26.58 2.32 -14.27
C SER A 394 -26.04 3.74 -14.43
N VAL A 395 -24.93 4.05 -13.75
CA VAL A 395 -24.21 5.33 -13.91
C VAL A 395 -22.95 5.09 -14.71
N TYR A 396 -22.81 5.81 -15.82
CA TYR A 396 -21.60 5.85 -16.64
C TYR A 396 -21.07 7.28 -16.67
N LYS A 397 -19.80 7.48 -16.29
CA LYS A 397 -19.15 8.80 -16.32
C LYS A 397 -17.72 8.70 -16.84
N THR A 398 -17.30 9.75 -17.52
CA THR A 398 -15.92 9.92 -18.00
C THR A 398 -15.31 11.14 -17.35
N ILE A 399 -14.10 10.99 -16.79
CA ILE A 399 -13.31 12.09 -16.22
C ILE A 399 -11.95 12.10 -16.91
N GLU A 400 -11.55 13.28 -17.39
CA GLU A 400 -10.32 13.48 -18.15
C GLU A 400 -9.43 14.49 -17.45
N ASN A 401 -8.13 14.19 -17.46
CA ASN A 401 -7.09 15.01 -16.87
C ASN A 401 -5.96 15.18 -17.88
N TYR A 402 -5.55 16.43 -18.10
CA TYR A 402 -4.43 16.80 -18.95
C TYR A 402 -3.44 17.61 -18.14
N ASP A 403 -2.31 16.99 -17.82
CA ASP A 403 -1.33 17.55 -16.93
C ASP A 403 -0.04 17.86 -17.68
N PHE A 404 0.59 18.96 -17.32
CA PHE A 404 1.89 19.39 -17.82
C PHE A 404 2.76 19.78 -16.63
N PHE A 405 4.01 19.35 -16.63
CA PHE A 405 4.93 19.64 -15.54
C PHE A 405 6.33 19.96 -16.05
N VAL A 406 7.04 20.70 -15.21
CA VAL A 406 8.43 21.06 -15.41
C VAL A 406 9.16 20.95 -14.09
N SER A 407 10.36 20.40 -14.10
CA SER A 407 11.25 20.37 -12.95
C SER A 407 12.68 20.53 -13.42
N SER A 408 13.52 21.18 -12.63
CA SER A 408 14.95 21.27 -12.90
C SER A 408 15.73 20.66 -11.76
N GLU A 409 16.80 19.93 -12.04
CA GLU A 409 17.76 19.45 -11.05
C GLU A 409 19.04 20.25 -11.21
N ILE A 410 19.35 21.08 -10.22
CA ILE A 410 20.48 22.02 -10.26
C ILE A 410 21.50 21.57 -9.22
N MET A 411 22.66 21.11 -9.69
CA MET A 411 23.83 20.80 -8.89
C MET A 411 24.67 22.06 -8.69
N ALA A 412 24.17 22.97 -7.84
CA ALA A 412 24.81 24.25 -7.56
C ALA A 412 26.26 24.11 -7.04
N THR A 413 26.56 23.00 -6.34
CA THR A 413 27.93 22.53 -6.08
C THR A 413 27.94 20.99 -6.05
N ASP A 414 29.10 20.34 -6.04
CA ASP A 414 29.20 18.87 -5.87
C ASP A 414 28.50 18.37 -4.58
N ARG A 415 28.40 19.24 -3.58
CA ARG A 415 27.79 18.95 -2.27
C ARG A 415 26.32 19.33 -2.21
N PHE A 416 25.87 20.31 -2.97
CA PHE A 416 24.53 20.90 -2.86
C PHE A 416 23.73 20.78 -4.16
N SER A 417 22.56 20.17 -4.08
CA SER A 417 21.61 20.06 -5.18
C SER A 417 20.25 20.61 -4.76
N ILE A 418 19.56 21.27 -5.69
CA ILE A 418 18.19 21.75 -5.53
C ILE A 418 17.34 21.30 -6.72
N LYS A 419 16.09 20.93 -6.45
CA LYS A 419 15.13 20.48 -7.46
C LYS A 419 13.80 21.21 -7.32
N PRO A 420 13.62 22.39 -7.93
CA PRO A 420 12.31 23.00 -8.06
C PRO A 420 11.45 22.25 -9.10
N GLY A 421 10.13 22.35 -8.95
CA GLY A 421 9.19 21.83 -9.94
C GLY A 421 7.80 22.42 -9.80
N LEU A 422 7.08 22.44 -10.92
CA LEU A 422 5.72 22.94 -11.07
C LEU A 422 4.92 21.96 -11.94
N ARG A 423 3.63 21.82 -11.64
CA ARG A 423 2.66 21.06 -12.43
C ARG A 423 1.37 21.84 -12.54
N PHE A 424 0.81 21.84 -13.73
CA PHE A 424 -0.52 22.31 -14.05
C PHE A 424 -1.38 21.12 -14.47
N SER A 425 -2.63 21.08 -14.00
CA SER A 425 -3.60 20.02 -14.31
C SER A 425 -4.90 20.65 -14.79
N ALA A 426 -5.20 20.47 -16.08
CA ALA A 426 -6.50 20.82 -16.66
C ALA A 426 -7.47 19.64 -16.50
N GLN A 427 -8.62 19.88 -15.89
CA GLN A 427 -9.55 18.81 -15.50
C GLN A 427 -10.92 19.02 -16.14
N SER A 428 -11.56 17.95 -16.62
CA SER A 428 -12.87 18.05 -17.26
C SER A 428 -14.03 18.26 -16.28
N LYS A 429 -13.90 17.78 -15.04
CA LYS A 429 -14.95 17.86 -13.99
C LYS A 429 -14.72 18.96 -12.95
N PHE A 430 -13.47 19.28 -12.63
CA PHE A 430 -13.11 20.21 -11.56
C PHE A 430 -12.38 21.44 -12.08
N LYS A 431 -12.20 22.45 -11.22
CA LYS A 431 -11.30 23.56 -11.53
C LYS A 431 -9.87 23.06 -11.73
N ASN A 432 -9.13 23.73 -12.61
CA ASN A 432 -7.72 23.43 -12.84
C ASN A 432 -6.92 23.44 -11.53
N GLN A 433 -6.02 22.48 -11.39
CA GLN A 433 -5.22 22.27 -10.19
C GLN A 433 -3.73 22.55 -10.46
N TYR A 434 -3.00 22.84 -9.39
CA TYR A 434 -1.59 23.19 -9.46
C TYR A 434 -0.81 22.48 -8.35
N ALA A 435 0.40 22.04 -8.67
CA ALA A 435 1.35 21.54 -7.69
C ALA A 435 2.72 22.20 -7.90
N SER A 436 3.44 22.36 -6.82
CA SER A 436 4.77 22.93 -6.76
C SER A 436 5.59 22.16 -5.73
N SER A 437 6.89 22.08 -5.96
CA SER A 437 7.79 21.41 -5.04
C SER A 437 9.19 21.98 -5.12
N VAL A 438 9.92 21.94 -4.02
CA VAL A 438 11.35 22.19 -3.97
C VAL A 438 11.98 21.10 -3.10
N ALA A 439 12.91 20.34 -3.65
CA ALA A 439 13.73 19.39 -2.89
C ALA A 439 15.19 19.86 -2.84
N LEU A 440 15.87 19.55 -1.74
CA LEU A 440 17.21 20.00 -1.42
C LEU A 440 18.02 18.80 -0.93
N ARG A 441 19.30 18.77 -1.31
CA ARG A 441 20.29 17.80 -0.83
C ARG A 441 21.58 18.51 -0.53
N TYR A 442 22.14 18.29 0.64
CA TYR A 442 23.47 18.77 1.02
C TYR A 442 24.32 17.64 1.59
N LEU A 443 25.52 17.43 1.04
CA LEU A 443 26.51 16.48 1.54
C LEU A 443 27.55 17.21 2.39
N PHE A 444 27.52 16.95 3.70
CA PHE A 444 28.55 17.41 4.62
C PHE A 444 29.73 16.44 4.65
N ASP A 445 30.85 16.91 5.20
CA ASP A 445 32.02 16.08 5.44
C ASP A 445 31.72 14.91 6.40
N LYS A 446 32.60 13.92 6.39
CA LYS A 446 32.51 12.72 7.23
C LYS A 446 31.23 11.88 6.99
N GLY A 447 30.56 11.98 5.85
CA GLY A 447 29.43 11.12 5.50
C GLY A 447 28.10 11.47 6.19
N VAL A 448 27.87 12.76 6.44
CA VAL A 448 26.56 13.29 6.85
C VAL A 448 25.84 13.81 5.59
N GLU A 449 24.58 13.42 5.42
CA GLU A 449 23.74 13.81 4.29
C GLU A 449 22.48 14.48 4.85
N LEU A 450 22.16 15.68 4.38
CA LEU A 450 20.93 16.40 4.71
C LEU A 450 20.04 16.46 3.48
N ARG A 451 18.76 16.18 3.66
CA ARG A 451 17.72 16.41 2.66
C ARG A 451 16.59 17.21 3.27
N GLY A 452 15.99 18.07 2.45
CA GLY A 452 14.77 18.78 2.81
C GLY A 452 13.89 18.89 1.58
N SER A 453 12.58 18.80 1.74
CA SER A 453 11.65 19.06 0.66
C SER A 453 10.39 19.74 1.13
N TYR A 454 9.86 20.60 0.28
CA TYR A 454 8.54 21.18 0.35
C TYR A 454 7.77 20.72 -0.88
N GLY A 455 6.50 20.39 -0.72
CA GLY A 455 5.62 20.07 -1.84
C GLY A 455 4.17 20.30 -1.50
N ASN A 456 3.43 20.90 -2.43
CA ASN A 456 1.98 20.88 -2.39
C ASN A 456 1.42 19.90 -3.45
N GLY A 457 0.21 19.41 -3.21
CA GLY A 457 -0.48 18.50 -4.11
C GLY A 457 -1.98 18.57 -3.89
N PHE A 458 -2.72 17.76 -4.63
CA PHE A 458 -4.17 17.72 -4.56
C PHE A 458 -4.68 16.28 -4.68
N ARG A 459 -5.86 16.03 -4.10
CA ARG A 459 -6.63 14.80 -4.29
C ARG A 459 -7.92 15.16 -4.99
N THR A 460 -8.19 14.54 -6.13
CA THR A 460 -9.48 14.70 -6.79
C THR A 460 -10.50 13.75 -6.16
N PRO A 461 -11.77 14.17 -5.97
CA PRO A 461 -12.83 13.26 -5.57
C PRO A 461 -12.87 12.05 -6.51
N ASN A 462 -13.00 10.87 -5.94
CA ASN A 462 -12.98 9.61 -6.65
C ASN A 462 -14.36 9.26 -7.22
N PHE A 463 -14.45 8.23 -8.07
CA PHE A 463 -15.72 7.88 -8.71
C PHE A 463 -16.81 7.47 -7.69
N GLU A 464 -16.43 6.78 -6.61
CA GLU A 464 -17.35 6.37 -5.55
C GLU A 464 -17.88 7.59 -4.78
N GLU A 465 -17.00 8.53 -4.41
CA GLU A 465 -17.35 9.76 -3.69
C GLU A 465 -18.29 10.66 -4.50
N LEU A 466 -18.18 10.67 -5.83
CA LEU A 466 -18.99 11.50 -6.72
C LEU A 466 -20.34 10.88 -7.06
N TYR A 467 -20.38 9.57 -7.34
CA TYR A 467 -21.48 8.98 -8.10
C TYR A 467 -22.13 7.76 -7.46
N VAL A 468 -21.49 7.11 -6.49
CA VAL A 468 -21.99 5.84 -5.95
C VAL A 468 -22.94 6.09 -4.79
N ASN A 469 -24.16 5.58 -4.90
CA ASN A 469 -25.15 5.57 -3.82
C ASN A 469 -25.39 4.14 -3.34
N GLN A 470 -25.33 3.95 -2.03
CA GLN A 470 -25.56 2.66 -1.38
C GLN A 470 -26.71 2.79 -0.37
N ILE A 471 -27.65 1.84 -0.44
CA ILE A 471 -28.74 1.71 0.53
C ILE A 471 -28.59 0.34 1.18
N PHE A 472 -28.41 0.30 2.50
CA PHE A 472 -28.29 -0.94 3.24
C PHE A 472 -28.92 -0.79 4.63
N ASP A 473 -29.75 -1.76 5.04
CA ASP A 473 -30.38 -1.83 6.36
C ASP A 473 -31.04 -0.51 6.83
N GLY A 474 -31.66 0.22 5.91
CA GLY A 474 -32.32 1.50 6.21
C GLY A 474 -31.37 2.70 6.35
N HIS A 475 -30.08 2.55 6.06
CA HIS A 475 -29.12 3.65 5.92
C HIS A 475 -28.91 4.03 4.45
N PHE A 476 -28.82 5.33 4.19
CA PHE A 476 -28.58 5.88 2.86
C PHE A 476 -27.20 6.55 2.82
N PHE A 477 -26.31 6.08 1.96
CA PHE A 477 -25.00 6.67 1.71
C PHE A 477 -24.95 7.20 0.29
N ALA A 478 -24.70 8.50 0.15
CA ALA A 478 -24.80 9.18 -1.14
C ALA A 478 -23.45 9.74 -1.61
N GLY A 479 -23.20 9.56 -2.90
CA GLY A 479 -22.22 10.34 -3.64
C GLY A 479 -22.61 11.82 -3.70
N ASN A 480 -21.63 12.68 -3.99
CA ASN A 480 -21.83 14.11 -4.12
C ASN A 480 -21.05 14.67 -5.30
N GLU A 481 -21.77 15.01 -6.38
CA GLU A 481 -21.18 15.60 -7.58
C GLU A 481 -20.62 17.03 -7.39
N ASN A 482 -20.93 17.69 -6.26
CA ASN A 482 -20.50 19.05 -5.93
C ASN A 482 -19.18 19.09 -5.13
N LEU A 483 -18.57 17.94 -4.86
CA LEU A 483 -17.28 17.88 -4.19
C LEU A 483 -16.21 18.64 -4.97
N ILE A 484 -15.31 19.29 -4.23
CA ILE A 484 -14.12 19.94 -4.77
C ILE A 484 -12.86 19.13 -4.46
N PRO A 485 -11.78 19.27 -5.25
CA PRO A 485 -10.48 18.70 -4.92
C PRO A 485 -9.96 19.16 -3.57
N GLU A 486 -9.37 18.23 -2.82
CA GLU A 486 -8.64 18.51 -1.59
C GLU A 486 -7.27 19.07 -1.91
N THR A 487 -6.73 19.93 -1.05
CA THR A 487 -5.38 20.48 -1.20
C THR A 487 -4.49 20.02 -0.07
N SER A 488 -3.23 19.77 -0.37
CA SER A 488 -2.24 19.31 0.60
C SER A 488 -0.95 20.08 0.49
N THR A 489 -0.28 20.26 1.63
CA THR A 489 1.07 20.84 1.72
C THR A 489 1.89 20.00 2.68
N SER A 490 3.11 19.66 2.28
CA SER A 490 4.03 18.85 3.07
C SER A 490 5.42 19.47 3.16
N TYR A 491 6.07 19.21 4.28
CA TYR A 491 7.47 19.54 4.54
C TYR A 491 8.15 18.29 5.09
N GLU A 492 9.25 17.90 4.48
CA GLU A 492 10.05 16.74 4.89
C GLU A 492 11.49 17.18 5.11
N THR A 493 12.12 16.66 6.15
CA THR A 493 13.56 16.85 6.40
C THR A 493 14.16 15.55 6.89
N SER A 494 15.38 15.24 6.46
CA SER A 494 16.11 14.09 6.97
C SER A 494 17.60 14.33 7.04
N VAL A 495 18.22 13.83 8.11
CA VAL A 495 19.66 13.80 8.31
C VAL A 495 20.09 12.35 8.40
N LYS A 496 20.95 11.91 7.47
CA LYS A 496 21.55 10.59 7.45
C LYS A 496 23.03 10.67 7.79
N LYS A 497 23.51 9.75 8.61
CA LYS A 497 24.92 9.57 8.94
C LYS A 497 25.32 8.14 8.70
N PHE A 498 26.24 7.94 7.75
CA PHE A 498 26.89 6.64 7.55
C PHE A 498 28.29 6.65 8.18
N THR A 499 28.59 5.66 9.00
CA THR A 499 29.90 5.45 9.61
C THR A 499 30.34 4.00 9.39
N SER A 500 31.53 3.82 8.82
CA SER A 500 32.17 2.51 8.70
C SER A 500 33.40 2.47 9.60
N PHE A 501 33.53 1.42 10.39
CA PHE A 501 34.65 1.21 11.29
C PHE A 501 35.63 0.18 10.70
N PRO A 502 36.93 0.23 11.07
CA PRO A 502 37.91 -0.78 10.65
C PRO A 502 37.56 -2.21 11.07
N SER A 503 36.74 -2.38 12.11
CA SER A 503 36.22 -3.68 12.56
C SER A 503 35.23 -4.34 11.58
N GLY A 504 34.87 -3.68 10.48
CA GLY A 504 33.83 -4.13 9.56
C GLY A 504 32.41 -3.74 9.99
N LEU A 505 32.26 -3.13 11.17
CA LEU A 505 30.99 -2.56 11.63
C LEU A 505 30.61 -1.37 10.74
N GLN A 506 29.38 -1.39 10.23
CA GLN A 506 28.76 -0.29 9.50
C GLN A 506 27.51 0.16 10.26
N ILE A 507 27.39 1.46 10.49
CA ILE A 507 26.22 2.07 11.14
C ILE A 507 25.67 3.15 10.21
N SER A 508 24.39 3.06 9.89
CA SER A 508 23.63 4.08 9.17
C SER A 508 22.48 4.55 10.05
N ASN A 509 22.54 5.80 10.50
CA ASN A 509 21.48 6.42 11.28
C ASN A 509 20.80 7.48 10.43
N THR A 510 19.47 7.49 10.41
CA THR A 510 18.65 8.52 9.77
C THR A 510 17.71 9.08 10.80
N ILE A 511 17.62 10.42 10.88
CA ILE A 511 16.62 11.14 11.66
C ILE A 511 15.77 11.90 10.65
N GLY A 512 14.45 11.79 10.76
CA GLY A 512 13.48 12.41 9.86
C GLY A 512 12.45 13.24 10.61
N GLY A 513 12.01 14.33 9.99
CA GLY A 513 10.90 15.16 10.46
C GLY A 513 9.96 15.45 9.29
N SER A 514 8.65 15.34 9.53
CA SER A 514 7.61 15.52 8.52
C SER A 514 6.50 16.39 9.06
N TYR A 515 5.92 17.24 8.22
CA TYR A 515 4.65 17.94 8.45
C TYR A 515 3.77 17.81 7.22
N LEU A 516 2.48 17.50 7.41
CA LEU A 516 1.46 17.44 6.36
C LEU A 516 0.23 18.21 6.83
N ASP A 517 -0.31 19.08 5.97
CA ASP A 517 -1.59 19.77 6.15
C ASP A 517 -2.47 19.48 4.94
N VAL A 518 -3.69 18.99 5.16
CA VAL A 518 -4.71 18.69 4.15
C VAL A 518 -5.95 19.51 4.47
N ASN A 519 -6.35 20.36 3.51
CA ASN A 519 -7.55 21.19 3.57
C ASN A 519 -8.64 20.65 2.65
N ASP A 520 -9.88 21.04 2.93
CA ASP A 520 -11.08 20.62 2.21
C ASP A 520 -11.23 19.10 2.15
N ARG A 521 -10.76 18.39 3.19
CA ARG A 521 -10.83 16.93 3.23
C ARG A 521 -12.30 16.48 3.15
N ILE A 522 -12.54 15.56 2.23
CA ILE A 522 -13.81 14.91 1.97
C ILE A 522 -13.99 13.85 3.03
N ASP A 523 -15.15 13.89 3.67
CA ASP A 523 -15.56 12.88 4.64
C ASP A 523 -17.03 12.53 4.44
N MET A 524 -17.41 11.32 4.81
CA MET A 524 -18.81 10.89 4.81
C MET A 524 -19.47 11.40 6.08
N VAL A 525 -20.52 12.19 5.95
CA VAL A 525 -21.14 12.86 7.09
C VAL A 525 -22.66 12.73 7.09
N PHE A 526 -23.22 12.60 8.29
CA PHE A 526 -24.65 12.54 8.53
C PHE A 526 -25.32 13.90 8.25
N ILE A 527 -26.11 13.96 7.19
CA ILE A 527 -26.80 15.20 6.80
C ILE A 527 -28.17 15.33 7.46
N GLY A 528 -28.81 14.22 7.81
CA GLY A 528 -30.09 14.22 8.53
C GLY A 528 -30.89 12.94 8.30
N ASN A 529 -32.12 12.91 8.81
CA ASN A 529 -33.05 11.83 8.52
C ASN A 529 -33.99 12.24 7.40
N ASN A 530 -34.30 11.31 6.50
CA ASN A 530 -35.30 11.51 5.47
C ASN A 530 -36.66 11.83 6.11
N PRO A 531 -37.32 12.94 5.76
CA PRO A 531 -38.54 13.37 6.42
C PRO A 531 -39.74 12.43 6.20
N ASN A 532 -39.71 11.60 5.15
CA ASN A 532 -40.80 10.68 4.81
C ASN A 532 -40.59 9.27 5.39
N THR A 533 -39.35 8.79 5.41
CA THR A 533 -39.01 7.42 5.82
C THR A 533 -38.34 7.35 7.20
N GLY A 534 -37.89 8.48 7.76
CA GLY A 534 -37.12 8.55 9.00
C GLY A 534 -35.71 7.98 8.90
N THR A 535 -35.29 7.51 7.71
CA THR A 535 -34.00 6.83 7.50
C THR A 535 -32.83 7.81 7.54
N PRO A 536 -31.73 7.48 8.24
CA PRO A 536 -30.53 8.31 8.27
C PRO A 536 -29.87 8.40 6.89
N GLU A 537 -29.60 9.62 6.45
CA GLU A 537 -28.93 9.96 5.20
C GLU A 537 -27.53 10.51 5.50
N ASN A 538 -26.50 9.88 4.92
CA ASN A 538 -25.11 10.31 4.93
C ASN A 538 -24.67 10.71 3.52
N GLN A 539 -23.82 11.73 3.41
CA GLN A 539 -23.28 12.19 2.14
C GLN A 539 -21.81 12.63 2.29
N TYR A 540 -21.02 12.43 1.23
CA TYR A 540 -19.66 12.96 1.16
C TYR A 540 -19.67 14.50 1.02
N ILE A 541 -18.90 15.21 1.85
CA ILE A 541 -18.74 16.67 1.79
C ILE A 541 -17.32 17.13 2.19
N ASN A 542 -16.86 18.27 1.64
CA ASN A 542 -15.58 18.91 1.96
C ASN A 542 -15.71 19.76 3.24
N ILE A 543 -15.45 19.18 4.41
CA ILE A 543 -15.61 19.88 5.70
C ILE A 543 -14.54 19.53 6.73
N SER A 544 -13.61 18.65 6.37
CA SER A 544 -12.60 18.16 7.30
C SER A 544 -11.26 18.85 7.04
N LYS A 545 -10.45 18.96 8.09
CA LYS A 545 -9.04 19.34 8.00
C LYS A 545 -8.19 18.30 8.73
N TYR A 546 -7.05 17.97 8.15
CA TYR A 546 -6.12 17.01 8.71
C TYR A 546 -4.71 17.61 8.76
N ARG A 547 -4.06 17.55 9.92
CA ARG A 547 -2.66 17.95 10.11
C ARG A 547 -1.89 16.83 10.78
N MET A 548 -0.65 16.63 10.37
CA MET A 548 0.23 15.60 10.92
C MET A 548 1.64 16.15 11.08
N TRP A 549 2.25 15.92 12.24
CA TRP A 549 3.71 16.01 12.42
C TRP A 549 4.26 14.63 12.76
N ASN A 550 5.42 14.29 12.22
CA ASN A 550 6.14 13.05 12.51
C ASN A 550 7.60 13.36 12.80
N PHE A 551 8.12 12.79 13.88
CA PHE A 551 9.55 12.72 14.15
C PHE A 551 9.95 11.26 14.21
N SER A 552 10.90 10.85 13.37
CA SER A 552 11.31 9.46 13.26
C SER A 552 12.83 9.29 13.26
N THR A 553 13.27 8.13 13.69
CA THR A 553 14.65 7.68 13.55
C THR A 553 14.68 6.26 13.01
N THR A 554 15.62 5.96 12.13
CA THR A 554 15.92 4.60 11.66
C THR A 554 17.42 4.37 11.76
N ASN A 555 17.81 3.26 12.38
CA ASN A 555 19.20 2.94 12.67
C ASN A 555 19.47 1.54 12.15
N GLN A 556 20.40 1.42 11.21
CA GLN A 556 20.85 0.15 10.66
C GLN A 556 22.28 -0.11 11.14
N LEU A 557 22.47 -1.27 11.74
CA LEU A 557 23.76 -1.82 12.11
C LEU A 557 24.04 -3.04 11.25
N ARG A 558 25.23 -3.10 10.63
CA ARG A 558 25.70 -4.27 9.91
C ARG A 558 27.09 -4.64 10.39
N LEU A 559 27.25 -5.90 10.79
CA LEU A 559 28.54 -6.46 11.20
C LEU A 559 28.65 -7.89 10.64
N ASN A 560 29.58 -8.11 9.73
CA ASN A 560 29.78 -9.38 9.05
C ASN A 560 28.47 -9.90 8.42
N SER A 561 27.91 -10.97 8.97
CA SER A 561 26.67 -11.60 8.50
C SER A 561 25.42 -11.18 9.27
N LEU A 562 25.55 -10.29 10.25
CA LEU A 562 24.46 -9.75 11.05
C LEU A 562 24.02 -8.39 10.50
N THR A 563 22.73 -8.22 10.26
CA THR A 563 22.09 -6.92 10.02
C THR A 563 20.98 -6.72 11.04
N ILE A 564 21.00 -5.58 11.72
CA ILE A 564 19.95 -5.15 12.65
C ILE A 564 19.42 -3.81 12.16
N ASN A 565 18.11 -3.64 12.14
CA ASN A 565 17.45 -2.36 11.90
C ASN A 565 16.56 -2.04 13.11
N VAL A 566 16.54 -0.80 13.55
CA VAL A 566 15.65 -0.30 14.61
C VAL A 566 15.11 1.05 14.17
N GLY A 567 13.79 1.18 14.12
CA GLY A 567 13.11 2.42 13.79
C GLY A 567 12.11 2.82 14.87
N ALA A 568 12.01 4.11 15.17
CA ALA A 568 11.03 4.65 16.10
C ALA A 568 10.43 5.94 15.54
N ALA A 569 9.15 6.20 15.82
CA ALA A 569 8.45 7.40 15.39
C ALA A 569 7.49 7.91 16.46
N LEU A 570 7.45 9.23 16.63
CA LEU A 570 6.41 9.94 17.36
C LEU A 570 5.58 10.72 16.34
N VAL A 571 4.30 10.38 16.24
CA VAL A 571 3.37 10.99 15.27
C VAL A 571 2.27 11.71 16.03
N GLY A 572 2.09 13.00 15.75
CA GLY A 572 0.97 13.81 16.22
C GLY A 572 -0.01 14.07 15.09
N VAL A 573 -1.27 13.71 15.27
CA VAL A 573 -2.36 13.90 14.29
C VAL A 573 -3.41 14.83 14.87
N SER A 574 -3.81 15.85 14.12
CA SER A 574 -4.91 16.75 14.41
C SER A 574 -5.94 16.61 13.30
N GLN A 575 -7.18 16.30 13.67
CA GLN A 575 -8.29 16.15 12.73
C GLN A 575 -9.46 16.99 13.22
N ARG A 576 -9.81 18.01 12.44
CA ARG A 576 -11.00 18.84 12.67
C ARG A 576 -12.12 18.34 11.76
N LEU A 577 -13.20 17.86 12.36
CA LEU A 577 -14.42 17.40 11.70
C LEU A 577 -15.51 18.45 11.93
N ASP A 578 -16.16 18.91 10.87
CA ASP A 578 -17.20 19.94 10.95
C ASP A 578 -18.43 19.51 10.16
N ASN A 579 -19.39 18.81 10.78
CA ASN A 579 -20.60 18.36 10.07
C ASN A 579 -21.66 19.46 9.90
N GLN A 580 -21.28 20.74 10.01
CA GLN A 580 -22.17 21.92 10.01
C GLN A 580 -23.15 22.00 11.20
N LYS A 581 -23.20 20.99 12.07
CA LYS A 581 -24.02 20.98 13.30
C LYS A 581 -23.14 20.99 14.55
N ILE A 582 -22.04 20.24 14.51
CA ILE A 582 -21.09 19.98 15.59
C ILE A 582 -19.69 20.05 14.96
N VAL A 583 -18.74 20.62 15.71
CA VAL A 583 -17.34 20.71 15.29
C VAL A 583 -16.47 20.00 16.32
N SER A 584 -15.53 19.17 15.86
CA SER A 584 -14.55 18.53 16.74
C SER A 584 -13.46 19.52 17.15
N ASN A 585 -12.79 19.22 18.25
CA ASN A 585 -11.52 19.88 18.59
C ASN A 585 -10.46 19.53 17.52
N ASP A 586 -9.44 20.38 17.40
CA ASP A 586 -8.31 20.24 16.51
C ASP A 586 -6.97 19.99 17.25
N ASP A 587 -7.04 19.52 18.49
CA ASP A 587 -5.88 19.08 19.27
C ASP A 587 -5.05 18.00 18.56
N PHE A 588 -3.73 18.06 18.78
CA PHE A 588 -2.82 17.01 18.32
C PHE A 588 -2.87 15.80 19.26
N LEU A 589 -3.24 14.65 18.69
CA LEU A 589 -3.28 13.35 19.34
C LEU A 589 -2.01 12.58 18.97
N TYR A 590 -1.24 12.17 19.98
CA TYR A 590 0.09 11.59 19.78
C TYR A 590 0.09 10.08 19.87
N SER A 591 0.93 9.44 19.05
CA SER A 591 1.19 8.01 19.08
C SER A 591 2.68 7.74 18.91
N PHE A 592 3.17 6.70 19.59
CA PHE A 592 4.56 6.25 19.49
C PHE A 592 4.60 4.87 18.81
N ASN A 593 5.37 4.77 17.73
CA ASN A 593 5.55 3.54 16.95
C ASN A 593 7.02 3.11 17.00
N LEU A 594 7.25 1.80 16.97
CA LEU A 594 8.59 1.21 16.99
C LEU A 594 8.59 -0.01 16.07
N ASN A 595 9.67 -0.21 15.31
CA ASN A 595 9.94 -1.47 14.64
C ASN A 595 11.41 -1.86 14.80
N ALA A 596 11.68 -3.16 14.73
CA ALA A 596 13.02 -3.70 14.72
C ALA A 596 13.08 -4.92 13.82
N SER A 597 14.19 -5.12 13.12
CA SER A 597 14.45 -6.35 12.40
C SER A 597 15.87 -6.82 12.64
N VAL A 598 16.05 -8.14 12.66
CA VAL A 598 17.35 -8.79 12.73
C VAL A 598 17.41 -9.83 11.62
N SER A 599 18.53 -9.89 10.93
CA SER A 599 18.83 -10.92 9.94
C SER A 599 20.25 -11.40 10.14
N TYR A 600 20.42 -12.70 10.34
CA TYR A 600 21.71 -13.34 10.51
C TYR A 600 21.92 -14.41 9.43
N ASN A 601 22.91 -14.19 8.57
CA ASN A 601 23.32 -15.16 7.56
C ASN A 601 24.37 -16.11 8.15
N ILE A 602 24.20 -17.41 7.95
CA ILE A 602 25.11 -18.47 8.36
C ILE A 602 25.65 -19.10 7.07
N PRO A 603 26.76 -18.57 6.48
CA PRO A 603 27.23 -19.00 5.18
C PRO A 603 27.54 -20.51 5.11
N LYS A 604 28.12 -21.07 6.19
CA LYS A 604 28.45 -22.50 6.29
C LYS A 604 27.24 -23.40 6.07
N TRP A 605 26.05 -22.95 6.46
CA TRP A 605 24.81 -23.72 6.34
C TRP A 605 23.89 -23.20 5.25
N LYS A 606 24.30 -22.15 4.51
CA LYS A 606 23.47 -21.42 3.56
C LYS A 606 22.09 -21.11 4.14
N THR A 607 22.07 -20.66 5.39
CA THR A 607 20.86 -20.44 6.19
C THR A 607 20.80 -18.99 6.62
N ILE A 608 19.64 -18.36 6.48
CA ILE A 608 19.36 -17.02 6.98
C ILE A 608 18.26 -17.14 8.01
N ILE A 609 18.48 -16.55 9.18
CA ILE A 609 17.48 -16.44 10.24
C ILE A 609 17.06 -14.98 10.31
N SER A 610 15.77 -14.72 10.29
CA SER A 610 15.22 -13.37 10.31
C SER A 610 14.13 -13.24 11.37
N GLY A 611 14.09 -12.08 12.03
CA GLY A 611 13.04 -11.71 12.99
C GLY A 611 12.63 -10.26 12.78
N TYR A 612 11.34 -9.97 12.90
CA TYR A 612 10.74 -8.67 12.66
C TYR A 612 9.75 -8.37 13.76
N TYR A 613 10.03 -7.34 14.55
CA TYR A 613 9.17 -6.86 15.62
C TYR A 613 8.60 -5.51 15.25
N LYS A 614 7.34 -5.29 15.59
CA LYS A 614 6.69 -3.99 15.44
C LYS A 614 5.73 -3.74 16.60
N TYR A 615 5.75 -2.51 17.09
CA TYR A 615 4.83 -1.98 18.06
C TYR A 615 4.13 -0.77 17.46
N ASN A 616 2.80 -0.84 17.38
CA ASN A 616 1.97 0.31 17.09
C ASN A 616 1.41 0.81 18.42
N GLY A 617 1.73 2.06 18.76
CA GLY A 617 1.26 2.67 19.99
C GLY A 617 -0.25 2.87 19.99
N LYS A 618 -0.79 3.12 21.18
CA LYS A 618 -2.17 3.58 21.33
C LYS A 618 -2.38 4.84 20.49
N THR A 619 -3.44 4.86 19.69
CA THR A 619 -3.86 6.04 18.92
C THR A 619 -5.21 6.53 19.40
N GLN A 620 -5.52 7.79 19.11
CA GLN A 620 -6.80 8.39 19.41
C GLN A 620 -7.33 9.13 18.18
N GLN A 621 -8.64 9.21 18.04
CA GLN A 621 -9.32 9.93 16.97
C GLN A 621 -10.66 10.46 17.47
N PHE A 622 -11.16 11.54 16.88
CA PHE A 622 -12.51 12.02 17.15
C PHE A 622 -13.54 11.21 16.37
N GLU A 623 -14.64 10.86 17.02
CA GLU A 623 -15.79 10.19 16.42
C GLU A 623 -17.08 10.92 16.77
N GLU A 624 -18.02 10.94 15.82
CA GLU A 624 -19.30 11.60 15.99
C GLU A 624 -20.10 10.96 17.14
N GLY A 625 -20.36 11.73 18.19
CA GLY A 625 -21.31 11.39 19.27
C GLY A 625 -22.69 12.00 19.02
N ALA A 626 -23.59 11.87 19.99
CA ALA A 626 -24.97 12.35 19.85
C ALA A 626 -25.08 13.89 19.79
N SER A 627 -24.23 14.60 20.54
CA SER A 627 -24.25 16.07 20.66
C SER A 627 -22.87 16.71 20.53
N GLU A 628 -21.81 15.92 20.55
CA GLU A 628 -20.42 16.37 20.40
C GLU A 628 -19.56 15.28 19.75
N TYR A 629 -18.40 15.65 19.22
CA TYR A 629 -17.37 14.68 18.87
C TYR A 629 -16.68 14.19 20.13
N VAL A 630 -16.58 12.86 20.27
CA VAL A 630 -15.97 12.23 21.43
C VAL A 630 -14.68 11.53 21.06
N LEU A 631 -13.78 11.41 22.02
CA LEU A 631 -12.49 10.79 21.79
C LEU A 631 -12.63 9.26 21.80
N SER A 632 -12.24 8.67 20.68
CA SER A 632 -12.11 7.23 20.53
C SER A 632 -10.65 6.85 20.63
N THR A 633 -10.37 5.78 21.36
CA THR A 633 -9.04 5.24 21.60
C THR A 633 -8.93 3.88 20.94
N ILE A 634 -7.91 3.68 20.12
CA ILE A 634 -7.51 2.38 19.60
C ILE A 634 -6.32 1.89 20.43
N ALA A 635 -6.45 0.69 20.99
CA ALA A 635 -5.40 0.08 21.82
C ALA A 635 -4.11 -0.17 21.02
N ALA A 636 -2.98 -0.18 21.73
CA ALA A 636 -1.69 -0.53 21.16
C ALA A 636 -1.67 -2.01 20.70
N SER A 637 -0.83 -2.32 19.70
CA SER A 637 -0.60 -3.68 19.22
C SER A 637 0.89 -4.01 19.12
N ASN A 638 1.22 -5.28 19.32
CA ASN A 638 2.56 -5.83 19.17
C ASN A 638 2.54 -6.93 18.12
N TRP A 639 3.51 -6.92 17.22
CA TRP A 639 3.61 -7.86 16.12
C TRP A 639 5.02 -8.44 16.10
N PHE A 640 5.14 -9.75 15.89
CA PHE A 640 6.44 -10.41 15.76
C PHE A 640 6.37 -11.52 14.71
N ASP A 641 7.17 -11.40 13.66
CA ASP A 641 7.35 -12.42 12.62
C ASP A 641 8.77 -12.99 12.72
N ALA A 642 8.91 -14.29 12.49
CA ALA A 642 10.20 -14.94 12.43
C ALA A 642 10.24 -15.98 11.31
N SER A 643 11.39 -16.11 10.67
CA SER A 643 11.61 -17.06 9.59
C SER A 643 13.04 -17.62 9.60
N ILE A 644 13.16 -18.84 9.10
CA ILE A 644 14.42 -19.50 8.81
C ILE A 644 14.37 -19.95 7.36
N ARG A 645 15.29 -19.45 6.55
CA ARG A 645 15.42 -19.80 5.14
C ARG A 645 16.71 -20.53 4.89
N LYS A 646 16.66 -21.63 4.16
CA LYS A 646 17.85 -22.45 3.86
C LYS A 646 17.86 -22.92 2.41
N ASN A 647 19.03 -22.80 1.79
CA ASN A 647 19.28 -23.28 0.44
C ASN A 647 19.95 -24.66 0.44
N PHE A 648 19.53 -25.50 -0.49
CA PHE A 648 20.02 -26.87 -0.71
C PHE A 648 20.43 -27.07 -2.17
N PHE A 649 21.18 -28.15 -2.43
CA PHE A 649 21.51 -28.63 -3.77
C PHE A 649 22.04 -27.55 -4.73
N LYS A 650 23.07 -26.80 -4.30
CA LYS A 650 23.63 -25.65 -5.06
C LYS A 650 22.59 -24.55 -5.35
N ASP A 651 21.80 -24.21 -4.33
CA ASP A 651 20.79 -23.14 -4.35
C ASP A 651 19.60 -23.42 -5.28
N ARG A 652 19.42 -24.68 -5.71
CA ARG A 652 18.28 -25.11 -6.52
C ARG A 652 16.99 -25.27 -5.74
N PHE A 653 17.09 -25.61 -4.46
CA PHE A 653 15.93 -25.70 -3.58
C PHE A 653 16.12 -24.75 -2.41
N GLU A 654 15.10 -23.98 -2.12
CA GLU A 654 15.03 -23.10 -0.96
C GLU A 654 13.83 -23.53 -0.10
N VAL A 655 14.09 -23.79 1.17
CA VAL A 655 13.04 -24.07 2.16
C VAL A 655 12.99 -22.90 3.12
N THR A 656 11.80 -22.34 3.30
CA THR A 656 11.54 -21.34 4.35
C THR A 656 10.50 -21.85 5.30
N VAL A 657 10.80 -21.83 6.59
CA VAL A 657 9.84 -22.12 7.66
C VAL A 657 9.75 -20.91 8.57
N GLY A 658 8.56 -20.60 9.06
CA GLY A 658 8.40 -19.46 9.94
C GLY A 658 7.04 -19.37 10.59
N ALA A 659 6.88 -18.32 11.39
CA ALA A 659 5.62 -17.96 12.01
C ALA A 659 5.41 -16.45 11.84
N ARG A 660 4.19 -16.06 11.49
CA ARG A 660 3.77 -14.67 11.52
C ARG A 660 2.94 -14.41 12.76
N ASN A 661 2.97 -13.17 13.22
CA ASN A 661 2.15 -12.70 14.32
C ASN A 661 2.26 -13.61 15.54
N ILE A 662 3.49 -13.89 15.99
CA ILE A 662 3.79 -14.82 17.08
C ILE A 662 3.04 -14.43 18.38
N PHE A 663 2.76 -13.14 18.58
CA PHE A 663 1.96 -12.65 19.71
C PHE A 663 0.45 -12.84 19.56
N ASN A 664 -0.01 -13.43 18.46
CA ASN A 664 -1.38 -13.86 18.22
C ASN A 664 -2.40 -12.71 18.30
N VAL A 665 -2.09 -11.58 17.69
CA VAL A 665 -3.02 -10.44 17.60
C VAL A 665 -4.07 -10.70 16.53
N THR A 666 -5.34 -10.76 16.89
CA THR A 666 -6.46 -10.81 15.91
C THR A 666 -7.06 -9.42 15.74
N ASP A 667 -7.44 -8.82 16.87
CA ASP A 667 -8.18 -7.58 16.96
C ASP A 667 -7.55 -6.68 18.02
N VAL A 668 -7.77 -5.38 17.90
CA VAL A 668 -7.49 -4.40 18.96
C VAL A 668 -8.78 -3.73 19.41
N ASN A 669 -8.84 -3.45 20.70
CA ASN A 669 -10.00 -2.80 21.29
C ASN A 669 -10.04 -1.31 20.91
N ARG A 670 -11.20 -0.84 20.46
CA ARG A 670 -11.53 0.55 20.12
C ARG A 670 -12.62 1.03 21.07
N SER A 671 -12.26 1.87 22.03
CA SER A 671 -13.16 2.40 23.04
C SER A 671 -13.56 3.84 22.74
N LYS A 672 -14.85 4.15 22.82
CA LYS A 672 -15.39 5.50 22.64
C LYS A 672 -15.87 6.05 23.98
N THR A 673 -15.37 7.22 24.39
CA THR A 673 -15.88 7.92 25.58
C THR A 673 -17.31 8.40 25.30
N SER A 674 -18.30 8.02 26.09
CA SER A 674 -19.68 8.50 25.86
C SER A 674 -19.84 9.92 26.40
N GLY A 675 -20.41 10.83 25.59
CA GLY A 675 -20.60 12.25 25.93
C GLY A 675 -21.72 12.52 26.95
N GLY A 676 -21.97 11.61 27.91
CA GLY A 676 -23.05 11.76 28.89
C GLY A 676 -23.35 10.57 29.80
N SER A 677 -22.61 9.47 29.73
CA SER A 677 -22.76 8.31 30.64
C SER A 677 -21.40 7.76 31.07
N ALA A 678 -21.33 7.24 32.31
CA ALA A 678 -20.11 6.68 32.92
C ALA A 678 -19.59 5.39 32.26
N HIS A 679 -20.13 4.98 31.10
CA HIS A 679 -19.75 3.78 30.37
C HIS A 679 -19.18 4.14 29.00
N ALA A 680 -17.96 3.66 28.72
CA ALA A 680 -17.39 3.68 27.38
C ALA A 680 -18.00 2.53 26.56
N THR A 681 -18.35 2.79 25.30
CA THR A 681 -18.70 1.72 24.36
C THR A 681 -17.43 1.19 23.71
N SER A 682 -17.28 -0.14 23.64
CA SER A 682 -16.09 -0.79 23.07
C SER A 682 -16.46 -1.59 21.83
N SER A 683 -15.68 -1.44 20.77
CA SER A 683 -15.75 -2.24 19.54
C SER A 683 -14.38 -2.84 19.24
N ASN A 684 -14.31 -3.88 18.42
CA ASN A 684 -13.05 -4.49 18.02
C ASN A 684 -12.70 -4.07 16.59
N LEU A 685 -11.43 -3.71 16.38
CA LEU A 685 -10.85 -3.46 15.07
C LEU A 685 -9.99 -4.67 14.68
N MET A 686 -10.39 -5.40 13.64
CA MET A 686 -9.63 -6.51 13.10
C MET A 686 -8.32 -6.02 12.48
N LEU A 687 -7.21 -6.66 12.86
CA LEU A 687 -5.88 -6.39 12.31
C LEU A 687 -5.31 -7.59 11.56
N ALA A 688 -5.68 -8.82 11.94
CA ALA A 688 -5.15 -10.05 11.34
C ALA A 688 -5.95 -11.29 11.74
N TYR A 689 -5.54 -12.45 11.22
CA TYR A 689 -6.07 -13.76 11.58
C TYR A 689 -5.31 -14.48 12.72
N GLY A 690 -4.67 -13.72 13.61
CA GLY A 690 -3.88 -14.29 14.71
C GLY A 690 -2.56 -14.89 14.23
N ARG A 691 -1.97 -15.75 15.07
CA ARG A 691 -0.68 -16.40 14.82
C ARG A 691 -0.80 -17.44 13.72
N SER A 692 0.05 -17.34 12.71
CA SER A 692 0.15 -18.34 11.64
C SER A 692 1.53 -18.98 11.60
N TYR A 693 1.57 -20.22 11.12
CA TYR A 693 2.81 -20.93 10.79
C TYR A 693 2.81 -21.21 9.31
N PHE A 694 3.96 -21.02 8.66
CA PHE A 694 4.09 -21.26 7.23
C PHE A 694 5.30 -22.13 6.90
N PHE A 695 5.13 -22.89 5.82
CA PHE A 695 6.17 -23.65 5.15
C PHE A 695 6.17 -23.28 3.67
N LYS A 696 7.31 -22.85 3.15
CA LYS A 696 7.52 -22.54 1.73
C LYS A 696 8.63 -23.41 1.17
N LEU A 697 8.34 -24.07 0.06
CA LEU A 697 9.32 -24.76 -0.77
C LEU A 697 9.42 -24.05 -2.11
N ALA A 698 10.60 -23.59 -2.47
CA ALA A 698 10.88 -22.98 -3.76
C ALA A 698 11.96 -23.77 -4.51
N TYR A 699 11.73 -23.97 -5.81
CA TYR A 699 12.69 -24.51 -6.75
C TYR A 699 13.17 -23.38 -7.66
N ASN A 700 14.49 -23.21 -7.72
CA ASN A 700 15.18 -22.21 -8.51
C ASN A 700 16.07 -22.91 -9.54
N LEU A 701 15.75 -22.77 -10.82
CA LEU A 701 16.60 -23.24 -11.92
C LEU A 701 17.15 -22.03 -12.66
N ASN A 702 18.41 -21.72 -12.34
CA ASN A 702 19.18 -20.63 -12.92
C ASN A 702 20.29 -21.25 -13.80
N LEU A 703 20.14 -21.20 -15.13
CA LEU A 703 21.06 -21.79 -16.12
C LEU A 703 21.80 -20.74 -16.94
#